data_AF-A0A4S2THJ5-F1
#
_entry.id   AF-A0A4S2THJ5-F1
#
_cell.length_a   1.000
_cell.length_b   1.000
_cell.length_c   1.000
_cell.angle_alpha   90.00
_cell.angle_beta   90.00
_cell.angle_gamma   90.00
#
_symmetry.space_group_name_H-M   'P 1'
#
loop_
_entity.id
_entity.type
_entity.pdbx_description
1 polymer ?
#
loop_
_entity_poly.entity_id
_entity_poly.type
_entity_poly.pdbx_seq_one_letter_code
_entity_poly.pdbx_strand_id
1 'polypeptide(L)'
;MFEQLAGVLGGHPYVKVVVDREQGLWHVLDSAVHSFHVNYIATEIQGLTLDQLDAELDRFNHDVYQDPARRFLLGVLSLHSRGGPERDEPFMVLETTEADTMGADLLIEFHAFVRAHLDPALELLVKPANHGQENALAAVPETVVPRARGHALLATAPFVPLTLASATGRLRAFASGEEYLAARADLTWYDIVAMPVVPDDIPRLAGLINALPTTPLSHTNMLAAGWGIPNAIVRGVLDTIADEKLDGAWVRYEVSAEGYVIERAEEPSDLAEPTWHTQRVRLDAPHVTDVPLVPLAALRAGDRNRYGTKAANLGELHHVLRHGSSRLTGYYSVPRPPRSDLLGHLAARLGMPEDGDLAQYAGEFLTRHVQAPEGIAVPFSVQRRFLDSSPAVQQSIGKLKMALELNAMDAVDTVCVQLQHLVRTLPVPEDLVRALDTQVVEHLAGTSRFAVRSSSNAEDLPGFSAAGIYESHTKVTDLPGLLDAIRQVWASLLSPRSVRLRHQAGISLDDTYMGVIVQRYEPSPLGGVMVTCNPTNRADFRNVYLNCAHGSTADVVDGRTMPLQYLYNTVEGGGRTISLGAAEEDLTRETRDHLGRLALAGRLLQSHFATDYTFAGPLDIEWLLGPGGALHILQLRPYST
;
A
#
# COMPACT_ATOMS: atom_id res chain seq x y z
N MET A 1 40.61 4.18 0.25
CA MET A 1 40.04 4.63 -1.04
C MET A 1 38.53 4.42 -1.06
N PHE A 2 38.02 3.19 -0.96
CA PHE A 2 36.56 2.93 -0.95
C PHE A 2 35.81 3.83 0.05
N GLU A 3 36.20 3.85 1.32
CA GLU A 3 35.58 4.69 2.36
C GLU A 3 35.62 6.20 2.07
N GLN A 4 36.61 6.67 1.30
CA GLN A 4 36.74 8.10 0.96
C GLN A 4 35.80 8.50 -0.17
N LEU A 5 35.47 7.56 -1.06
CA LEU A 5 34.57 7.78 -2.21
C LEU A 5 33.13 7.37 -1.90
N ALA A 6 32.93 6.67 -0.78
CA ALA A 6 31.68 6.03 -0.44
C ALA A 6 30.64 7.03 0.06
N GLY A 7 29.42 6.90 -0.46
CA GLY A 7 28.22 7.42 0.21
C GLY A 7 27.68 6.38 1.18
N VAL A 8 26.56 6.70 1.82
CA VAL A 8 25.82 5.75 2.66
C VAL A 8 24.44 5.53 2.05
N LEU A 9 24.02 4.27 1.92
CA LEU A 9 22.70 3.88 1.44
C LEU A 9 22.16 2.75 2.34
N GLY A 10 21.04 3.00 3.01
CA GLY A 10 20.42 2.00 3.90
C GLY A 10 21.33 1.56 5.05
N GLY A 11 22.21 2.45 5.53
CA GLY A 11 23.21 2.14 6.56
C GLY A 11 24.51 1.51 6.05
N HIS A 12 24.62 1.21 4.75
CA HIS A 12 25.78 0.56 4.16
C HIS A 12 26.62 1.54 3.32
N PRO A 13 27.95 1.57 3.49
CA PRO A 13 28.84 2.33 2.60
C PRO A 13 28.78 1.79 1.17
N TYR A 14 28.70 2.67 0.18
CA TYR A 14 28.62 2.28 -1.23
C TYR A 14 29.38 3.22 -2.17
N VAL A 15 29.89 2.68 -3.27
CA VAL A 15 30.42 3.46 -4.40
C VAL A 15 29.68 3.11 -5.69
N LYS A 16 29.62 4.06 -6.61
CA LYS A 16 29.09 3.83 -7.97
C LYS A 16 30.23 3.39 -8.88
N VAL A 17 29.98 2.37 -9.70
CA VAL A 17 30.98 1.83 -10.63
C VAL A 17 30.44 1.82 -12.06
N VAL A 18 31.32 2.11 -13.02
CA VAL A 18 31.08 1.98 -14.46
C VAL A 18 32.25 1.24 -15.08
N VAL A 19 31.97 0.19 -15.85
CA VAL A 19 32.93 -0.55 -16.67
C VAL A 19 32.72 -0.11 -18.11
N ASP A 20 33.74 0.48 -18.69
CA ASP A 20 33.80 0.81 -20.11
C ASP A 20 34.37 -0.38 -20.88
N ARG A 21 33.51 -1.12 -21.58
CA ARG A 21 33.90 -2.36 -22.29
C ARG A 21 34.78 -2.08 -23.51
N GLU A 22 34.67 -0.90 -24.12
CA GLU A 22 35.50 -0.53 -25.27
C GLU A 22 36.93 -0.21 -24.85
N GLN A 23 37.09 0.45 -23.70
CA GLN A 23 38.40 0.88 -23.21
C GLN A 23 39.02 -0.09 -22.19
N GLY A 24 38.24 -1.02 -21.64
CA GLY A 24 38.65 -1.90 -20.55
C GLY A 24 38.92 -1.14 -19.25
N LEU A 25 38.25 -0.01 -19.03
CA LEU A 25 38.48 0.86 -17.87
C LEU A 25 37.44 0.64 -16.78
N TRP A 26 37.90 0.72 -15.52
CA TRP A 26 37.06 0.77 -14.34
C TRP A 26 36.96 2.21 -13.82
N HIS A 27 35.77 2.79 -13.88
CA HIS A 27 35.46 4.07 -13.26
C HIS A 27 34.81 3.81 -11.89
N VAL A 28 35.44 4.30 -10.82
CA VAL A 28 34.89 4.31 -9.46
C VAL A 28 34.59 5.77 -9.10
N LEU A 29 33.32 6.08 -8.92
CA LEU A 29 32.86 7.45 -8.78
C LEU A 29 32.89 7.87 -7.31
N ASP A 30 33.34 9.10 -7.06
CA ASP A 30 33.13 9.78 -5.79
C ASP A 30 31.64 10.08 -5.62
N SER A 31 31.00 9.45 -4.63
CA SER A 31 29.57 9.57 -4.40
C SER A 31 29.14 10.96 -3.91
N ALA A 32 30.06 11.76 -3.36
CA ALA A 32 29.80 13.14 -2.97
C ALA A 32 29.80 14.11 -4.16
N VAL A 33 30.53 13.77 -5.23
CA VAL A 33 30.64 14.59 -6.44
C VAL A 33 29.66 14.15 -7.52
N HIS A 34 29.52 12.84 -7.73
CA HIS A 34 28.71 12.29 -8.81
C HIS A 34 27.51 11.49 -8.27
N SER A 35 26.34 12.13 -8.33
CA SER A 35 25.10 11.57 -7.80
C SER A 35 24.51 10.45 -8.67
N PHE A 36 24.78 10.43 -9.99
CA PHE A 36 24.17 9.46 -10.93
C PHE A 36 25.18 8.92 -11.95
N HIS A 37 25.10 7.62 -12.27
CA HIS A 37 25.91 7.01 -13.33
C HIS A 37 25.66 7.67 -14.69
N VAL A 38 24.39 7.94 -14.99
CA VAL A 38 23.95 8.56 -16.25
C VAL A 38 24.65 9.90 -16.46
N ASN A 39 24.64 10.77 -15.44
CA ASN A 39 25.28 12.07 -15.53
C ASN A 39 26.78 11.92 -15.78
N TYR A 40 27.47 11.03 -15.06
CA TYR A 40 28.90 10.79 -15.24
C TYR A 40 29.22 10.25 -16.65
N ILE A 41 28.47 9.25 -17.13
CA ILE A 41 28.68 8.68 -18.47
C ILE A 41 28.44 9.76 -19.53
N ALA A 42 27.36 10.55 -19.39
CA ALA A 42 27.02 11.61 -20.33
C ALA A 42 28.09 12.72 -20.34
N THR A 43 28.42 13.30 -19.18
CA THR A 43 29.27 14.49 -19.10
C THR A 43 30.75 14.17 -19.20
N GLU A 44 31.24 13.18 -18.43
CA GLU A 44 32.67 12.91 -18.28
C GLU A 44 33.19 11.98 -19.38
N ILE A 45 32.39 11.01 -19.84
CA ILE A 45 32.82 10.04 -20.85
C ILE A 45 32.40 10.45 -22.25
N GLN A 46 31.15 10.86 -22.44
CA GLN A 46 30.61 11.19 -23.77
C GLN A 46 30.66 12.68 -24.12
N GLY A 47 30.96 13.57 -23.16
CA GLY A 47 31.07 15.01 -23.39
C GLY A 47 29.74 15.72 -23.68
N LEU A 48 28.61 15.12 -23.30
CA LEU A 48 27.28 15.72 -23.38
C LEU A 48 27.06 16.73 -22.26
N THR A 49 26.30 17.77 -22.55
CA THR A 49 25.71 18.64 -21.50
C THR A 49 24.48 17.99 -20.88
N LEU A 50 24.10 18.40 -19.67
CA LEU A 50 22.88 17.89 -19.02
C LEU A 50 21.62 18.23 -19.83
N ASP A 51 21.57 19.40 -20.47
CA ASP A 51 20.45 19.80 -21.33
C ASP A 51 20.32 18.87 -22.56
N GLN A 52 21.44 18.44 -23.14
CA GLN A 52 21.45 17.48 -24.25
C GLN A 52 21.01 16.09 -23.79
N LEU A 53 21.47 15.66 -22.61
CA LEU A 53 21.04 14.40 -22.00
C LEU A 53 19.54 14.40 -21.74
N ASP A 54 18.99 15.47 -21.15
CA ASP A 54 17.56 15.58 -20.88
C ASP A 54 16.72 15.54 -22.17
N ALA A 55 17.20 16.16 -23.25
CA ALA A 55 16.53 16.15 -24.54
C ALA A 55 16.49 14.76 -25.22
N GLU A 56 17.43 13.87 -24.92
CA GLU A 56 17.58 12.55 -25.56
C GLU A 56 17.55 11.39 -24.54
N LEU A 57 16.99 11.64 -23.35
CA LEU A 57 17.15 10.78 -22.18
C LEU A 57 16.69 9.34 -22.42
N ASP A 58 15.59 9.13 -23.14
CA ASP A 58 15.08 7.78 -23.39
C ASP A 58 15.97 6.99 -24.37
N ARG A 59 16.52 7.66 -25.40
CA ARG A 59 17.52 7.04 -26.29
C ARG A 59 18.79 6.71 -25.51
N PHE A 60 19.30 7.66 -24.73
CA PHE A 60 20.48 7.45 -23.91
C PHE A 60 20.28 6.28 -22.93
N ASN A 61 19.14 6.24 -22.23
CA ASN A 61 18.83 5.17 -21.30
C ASN A 61 18.68 3.82 -22.00
N HIS A 62 18.15 3.78 -23.22
CA HIS A 62 18.12 2.56 -24.01
C HIS A 62 19.54 2.03 -24.25
N ASP A 63 20.43 2.88 -24.76
CA ASP A 63 21.81 2.51 -25.11
C ASP A 63 22.63 2.08 -23.88
N VAL A 64 22.35 2.67 -22.70
CA VAL A 64 23.10 2.41 -21.47
C VAL A 64 22.54 1.26 -20.64
N TYR A 65 21.21 1.12 -20.56
CA TYR A 65 20.55 0.16 -19.66
C TYR A 65 19.86 -1.01 -20.36
N GLN A 66 19.53 -0.88 -21.64
CA GLN A 66 18.65 -1.83 -22.32
C GLN A 66 19.32 -2.59 -23.46
N ASP A 67 20.20 -1.94 -24.22
CA ASP A 67 20.87 -2.56 -25.36
C ASP A 67 21.78 -3.73 -24.92
N PRO A 68 21.55 -4.98 -25.40
CA PRO A 68 22.45 -6.09 -25.12
C PRO A 68 23.90 -5.89 -25.60
N ALA A 69 24.11 -5.02 -26.60
CA ALA A 69 25.42 -4.66 -27.14
C ALA A 69 26.05 -3.42 -26.48
N ARG A 70 25.41 -2.88 -25.43
CA ARG A 70 25.84 -1.66 -24.73
C ARG A 70 27.32 -1.65 -24.34
N ARG A 71 27.93 -0.46 -24.46
CA ARG A 71 29.33 -0.19 -24.08
C ARG A 71 29.57 -0.24 -22.57
N PHE A 72 28.58 0.16 -21.77
CA PHE A 72 28.77 0.37 -20.33
C PHE A 72 28.07 -0.69 -19.48
N LEU A 73 28.80 -1.22 -18.49
CA LEU A 73 28.23 -2.00 -17.39
C LEU A 73 28.33 -1.18 -16.12
N LEU A 74 27.19 -0.88 -15.49
CA LEU A 74 27.13 0.08 -14.41
C LEU A 74 26.30 -0.44 -13.25
N GLY A 75 26.68 -0.02 -12.05
CA GLY A 75 26.06 -0.50 -10.83
C GLY A 75 26.63 0.15 -9.57
N VAL A 76 26.13 -0.29 -8.43
CA VAL A 76 26.60 0.11 -7.12
C VAL A 76 27.35 -1.07 -6.51
N LEU A 77 28.48 -0.78 -5.88
CA LEU A 77 29.22 -1.71 -5.05
C LEU A 77 29.10 -1.27 -3.60
N SER A 78 28.42 -2.06 -2.79
CA SER A 78 28.15 -1.77 -1.37
C SER A 78 28.89 -2.74 -0.45
N LEU A 79 29.35 -2.23 0.68
CA LEU A 79 30.02 -3.01 1.72
C LEU A 79 29.02 -3.40 2.80
N HIS A 80 28.90 -4.70 3.02
CA HIS A 80 28.05 -5.31 4.03
C HIS A 80 28.91 -6.10 5.00
N SER A 81 28.34 -6.43 6.17
CA SER A 81 29.00 -7.29 7.14
C SER A 81 28.07 -8.39 7.62
N ARG A 82 28.62 -9.58 7.85
CA ARG A 82 27.94 -10.71 8.50
C ARG A 82 28.52 -10.91 9.89
N GLY A 83 27.65 -10.92 10.90
CA GLY A 83 27.99 -11.37 12.24
C GLY A 83 27.50 -10.43 13.35
N GLY A 84 27.75 -10.84 14.59
CA GLY A 84 27.45 -10.05 15.79
C GLY A 84 28.64 -9.20 16.23
N PRO A 85 28.56 -8.54 17.40
CA PRO A 85 29.58 -7.59 17.88
C PRO A 85 31.03 -8.12 17.95
N GLU A 86 31.20 -9.45 17.96
CA GLU A 86 32.50 -10.12 18.16
C GLU A 86 33.17 -10.63 16.86
N ARG A 87 32.45 -10.66 15.73
CA ARG A 87 33.00 -11.01 14.41
C ARG A 87 32.23 -10.28 13.32
N ASP A 88 32.87 -9.30 12.72
CA ASP A 88 32.34 -8.58 11.56
C ASP A 88 33.07 -9.11 10.31
N GLU A 89 32.45 -10.03 9.58
CA GLU A 89 33.02 -10.58 8.33
C GLU A 89 32.50 -9.74 7.14
N PRO A 90 33.34 -8.88 6.53
CA PRO A 90 32.91 -8.00 5.46
C PRO A 90 32.74 -8.74 4.13
N PHE A 91 31.71 -8.37 3.38
CA PHE A 91 31.49 -8.83 2.01
C PHE A 91 30.94 -7.70 1.14
N MET A 92 31.21 -7.77 -0.16
CA MET A 92 30.77 -6.79 -1.14
C MET A 92 29.53 -7.27 -1.88
N VAL A 93 28.61 -6.36 -2.16
CA VAL A 93 27.42 -6.60 -2.99
C VAL A 93 27.44 -5.66 -4.19
N LEU A 94 27.51 -6.26 -5.39
CA LEU A 94 27.35 -5.59 -6.67
C LEU A 94 25.89 -5.64 -7.10
N GLU A 95 25.29 -4.47 -7.33
CA GLU A 95 23.91 -4.36 -7.80
C GLU A 95 23.80 -3.40 -8.99
N THR A 96 22.83 -3.64 -9.87
CA THR A 96 22.48 -2.71 -10.95
C THR A 96 21.28 -1.85 -10.54
N THR A 97 20.88 -0.88 -11.37
CA THR A 97 19.65 -0.12 -11.13
C THR A 97 18.40 -0.93 -11.47
N GLU A 98 17.25 -0.63 -10.85
CA GLU A 98 16.00 -1.37 -11.07
C GLU A 98 15.58 -1.49 -12.54
N ALA A 99 15.78 -0.44 -13.34
CA ALA A 99 15.40 -0.41 -14.75
C ALA A 99 16.39 -1.14 -15.69
N ASP A 100 17.52 -1.64 -15.16
CA ASP A 100 18.57 -2.26 -15.96
C ASP A 100 18.16 -3.67 -16.43
N THR A 101 18.34 -3.95 -17.72
CA THR A 101 17.97 -5.23 -18.33
C THR A 101 19.18 -6.12 -18.66
N MET A 102 20.33 -5.96 -17.98
CA MET A 102 21.47 -6.87 -18.18
C MET A 102 21.02 -8.33 -18.10
N GLY A 103 21.27 -9.08 -19.18
CA GLY A 103 21.10 -10.52 -19.21
C GLY A 103 22.21 -11.25 -18.46
N ALA A 104 22.15 -12.59 -18.45
CA ALA A 104 23.11 -13.44 -17.76
C ALA A 104 24.56 -13.14 -18.19
N ASP A 105 24.82 -13.03 -19.50
CA ASP A 105 26.16 -12.84 -20.04
C ASP A 105 26.79 -11.51 -19.59
N LEU A 106 26.02 -10.42 -19.65
CA LEU A 106 26.48 -9.10 -19.18
C LEU A 106 26.70 -9.07 -17.67
N LEU A 107 25.85 -9.75 -16.88
CA LEU A 107 26.03 -9.85 -15.44
C LEU A 107 27.27 -10.69 -15.07
N ILE A 108 27.55 -11.76 -15.81
CA ILE A 108 28.76 -12.57 -15.64
C ILE A 108 30.00 -11.74 -15.96
N GLU A 109 29.99 -11.03 -17.09
CA GLU A 109 31.07 -10.13 -17.52
C GLU A 109 31.32 -9.05 -16.46
N PHE A 110 30.25 -8.38 -16.00
CA PHE A 110 30.33 -7.33 -15.01
C PHE A 110 30.89 -7.83 -13.67
N HIS A 111 30.36 -8.96 -13.18
CA HIS A 111 30.85 -9.61 -11.97
C HIS A 111 32.33 -9.97 -12.07
N ALA A 112 32.74 -10.64 -13.16
CA ALA A 112 34.12 -11.07 -13.36
C ALA A 112 35.09 -9.87 -13.41
N PHE A 113 34.69 -8.80 -14.11
CA PHE A 113 35.48 -7.59 -14.21
C PHE A 113 35.65 -6.92 -12.84
N VAL A 114 34.56 -6.71 -12.09
CA VAL A 114 34.63 -6.12 -10.74
C VAL A 114 35.43 -7.00 -9.80
N ARG A 115 35.24 -8.33 -9.85
CA ARG A 115 35.95 -9.30 -9.02
C ARG A 115 37.46 -9.24 -9.21
N ALA A 116 37.94 -9.07 -10.45
CA ALA A 116 39.36 -8.96 -10.77
C ALA A 116 40.04 -7.73 -10.17
N HIS A 117 39.27 -6.70 -9.79
CA HIS A 117 39.78 -5.44 -9.24
C HIS A 117 39.55 -5.28 -7.73
N LEU A 118 39.01 -6.30 -7.07
CA LEU A 118 38.75 -6.30 -5.62
C LEU A 118 39.67 -7.28 -4.89
N ASP A 119 39.97 -7.01 -3.63
CA ASP A 119 40.76 -7.90 -2.77
C ASP A 119 40.18 -9.33 -2.77
N PRO A 120 40.96 -10.36 -3.16
CA PRO A 120 40.50 -11.75 -3.21
C PRO A 120 39.97 -12.30 -1.89
N ALA A 121 40.33 -11.70 -0.75
CA ALA A 121 39.82 -12.09 0.57
C ALA A 121 38.37 -11.66 0.82
N LEU A 122 37.88 -10.62 0.13
CA LEU A 122 36.50 -10.16 0.24
C LEU A 122 35.61 -11.02 -0.66
N GLU A 123 34.53 -11.56 -0.10
CA GLU A 123 33.47 -12.16 -0.92
C GLU A 123 32.78 -11.07 -1.77
N LEU A 124 32.44 -11.39 -3.03
CA LEU A 124 31.62 -10.52 -3.88
C LEU A 124 30.37 -11.27 -4.30
N LEU A 125 29.22 -10.69 -4.01
CA LEU A 125 27.92 -11.20 -4.40
C LEU A 125 27.30 -10.26 -5.43
N VAL A 126 26.60 -10.83 -6.40
CA VAL A 126 25.68 -10.06 -7.25
C VAL A 126 24.30 -10.08 -6.63
N LYS A 127 23.70 -8.91 -6.47
CA LYS A 127 22.28 -8.77 -6.15
C LYS A 127 21.53 -8.37 -7.43
N PRO A 128 20.79 -9.29 -8.05
CA PRO A 128 19.92 -8.96 -9.17
C PRO A 128 18.95 -7.83 -8.78
N ALA A 129 18.84 -6.80 -9.61
CA ALA A 129 18.07 -5.61 -9.28
C ALA A 129 16.55 -5.81 -9.43
N ASN A 130 16.15 -6.74 -10.30
CA ASN A 130 14.77 -7.03 -10.65
C ASN A 130 14.58 -8.52 -10.99
N HIS A 131 13.33 -8.97 -11.06
CA HIS A 131 12.95 -10.34 -11.39
C HIS A 131 13.44 -10.78 -12.77
N GLY A 132 13.64 -9.86 -13.71
CA GLY A 132 14.20 -10.16 -15.04
C GLY A 132 15.63 -10.69 -14.94
N GLN A 133 16.49 -10.01 -14.18
CA GLN A 133 17.86 -10.44 -13.91
C GLN A 133 17.91 -11.72 -13.08
N GLU A 134 17.02 -11.86 -12.08
CA GLU A 134 16.91 -13.11 -11.32
C GLU A 134 16.59 -14.30 -12.23
N ASN A 135 15.63 -14.12 -13.15
CA ASN A 135 15.27 -15.14 -14.12
C ASN A 135 16.41 -15.44 -15.10
N ALA A 136 17.12 -14.41 -15.57
CA ALA A 136 18.26 -14.59 -16.48
C ALA A 136 19.38 -15.39 -15.82
N LEU A 137 19.67 -15.12 -14.55
CA LEU A 137 20.69 -15.84 -13.79
C LEU A 137 20.23 -17.21 -13.26
N ALA A 138 18.95 -17.57 -13.33
CA ALA A 138 18.44 -18.80 -12.72
C ALA A 138 19.17 -20.07 -13.16
N ALA A 139 19.62 -20.13 -14.42
CA ALA A 139 20.39 -21.25 -14.96
C ALA A 139 21.92 -21.13 -14.76
N VAL A 140 22.41 -19.98 -14.27
CA VAL A 140 23.83 -19.74 -14.01
C VAL A 140 24.20 -20.30 -12.63
N PRO A 141 25.25 -21.14 -12.52
CA PRO A 141 25.71 -21.67 -11.23
C PRO A 141 26.22 -20.57 -10.29
N GLU A 142 25.96 -20.68 -8.98
CA GLU A 142 26.45 -19.72 -7.98
C GLU A 142 27.97 -19.74 -7.80
N THR A 143 28.63 -20.79 -8.27
CA THR A 143 30.09 -20.84 -8.34
C THR A 143 30.68 -19.90 -9.39
N VAL A 144 29.88 -19.48 -10.37
CA VAL A 144 30.28 -18.52 -11.42
C VAL A 144 29.92 -17.09 -11.00
N VAL A 145 28.68 -16.92 -10.55
CA VAL A 145 28.17 -15.65 -10.02
C VAL A 145 27.54 -15.94 -8.67
N PRO A 146 28.26 -15.73 -7.56
CA PRO A 146 27.68 -15.80 -6.22
C PRO A 146 26.58 -14.73 -6.08
N ARG A 147 25.48 -15.05 -5.40
CA ARG A 147 24.28 -14.19 -5.39
C ARG A 147 23.79 -13.86 -3.99
N ALA A 148 23.21 -12.68 -3.86
CA ALA A 148 22.39 -12.30 -2.72
C ALA A 148 20.97 -11.93 -3.20
N ARG A 149 19.95 -12.29 -2.42
CA ARG A 149 18.56 -11.88 -2.68
C ARG A 149 18.28 -10.54 -2.01
N GLY A 150 17.58 -9.64 -2.73
CA GLY A 150 17.28 -8.31 -2.21
C GLY A 150 16.48 -8.32 -0.91
N HIS A 151 15.44 -9.14 -0.83
CA HIS A 151 14.64 -9.29 0.39
C HIS A 151 15.46 -9.81 1.59
N ALA A 152 16.48 -10.65 1.36
CA ALA A 152 17.29 -11.21 2.43
C ALA A 152 18.21 -10.14 3.05
N LEU A 153 18.76 -9.25 2.22
CA LEU A 153 19.55 -8.10 2.68
C LEU A 153 18.69 -7.07 3.40
N LEU A 154 17.47 -6.81 2.91
CA LEU A 154 16.51 -5.91 3.56
C LEU A 154 15.99 -6.48 4.88
N ALA A 155 15.81 -7.80 4.98
CA ALA A 155 15.34 -8.46 6.20
C ALA A 155 16.32 -8.33 7.37
N THR A 156 17.57 -7.93 7.15
CA THR A 156 18.56 -7.64 8.19
C THR A 156 18.79 -6.14 8.41
N ALA A 157 18.07 -5.27 7.70
CA ALA A 157 18.24 -3.83 7.83
C ALA A 157 17.93 -3.35 9.26
N PRO A 158 18.80 -2.52 9.87
CA PRO A 158 18.57 -2.00 11.22
C PRO A 158 17.44 -0.97 11.27
N PHE A 159 17.15 -0.33 10.14
CA PHE A 159 16.20 0.77 10.02
C PHE A 159 15.42 0.70 8.71
N VAL A 160 14.11 0.95 8.76
CA VAL A 160 13.25 1.14 7.58
C VAL A 160 12.32 2.34 7.82
N PRO A 161 12.40 3.41 7.02
CA PRO A 161 11.49 4.53 7.13
C PRO A 161 10.10 4.16 6.59
N LEU A 162 9.05 4.54 7.32
CA LEU A 162 7.65 4.34 6.90
C LEU A 162 6.96 5.68 6.63
N THR A 163 7.18 6.68 7.48
CA THR A 163 6.67 8.04 7.30
C THR A 163 7.76 9.04 7.68
N LEU A 164 8.17 9.84 6.70
CA LEU A 164 9.20 10.86 6.87
C LEU A 164 8.58 12.09 7.53
N ALA A 165 8.92 12.34 8.77
CA ALA A 165 8.40 13.46 9.55
C ALA A 165 9.28 13.67 10.79
N SER A 166 8.97 14.71 11.56
CA SER A 166 9.56 14.95 12.87
C SER A 166 8.49 15.36 13.86
N ALA A 167 8.69 15.00 15.12
CA ALA A 167 7.84 15.43 16.21
C ALA A 167 8.65 15.56 17.51
N THR A 168 8.14 16.38 18.43
CA THR A 168 8.60 16.40 19.82
C THR A 168 7.47 15.89 20.69
N GLY A 169 7.77 14.88 21.51
CA GLY A 169 6.75 14.18 22.29
C GLY A 169 7.34 13.41 23.46
N ARG A 170 6.47 12.92 24.34
CA ARG A 170 6.87 12.05 25.45
C ARG A 170 7.01 10.63 24.94
N LEU A 171 8.19 10.04 25.05
CA LEU A 171 8.43 8.67 24.60
C LEU A 171 7.82 7.68 25.60
N ARG A 172 7.10 6.68 25.09
CA ARG A 172 6.50 5.59 25.86
C ARG A 172 6.85 4.26 25.21
N ALA A 173 7.65 3.45 25.90
CA ALA A 173 8.04 2.13 25.42
C ALA A 173 7.21 1.04 26.11
N PHE A 174 6.73 0.07 25.32
CA PHE A 174 6.05 -1.11 25.83
C PHE A 174 6.69 -2.36 25.26
N ALA A 175 7.05 -3.31 26.12
CA ALA A 175 7.66 -4.58 25.71
C ALA A 175 6.62 -5.54 25.12
N SER A 176 5.33 -5.35 25.42
CA SER A 176 4.24 -6.20 24.94
C SER A 176 2.93 -5.45 24.71
N GLY A 177 2.01 -6.07 23.97
CA GLY A 177 0.65 -5.55 23.80
C GLY A 177 -0.16 -5.51 25.11
N GLU A 178 0.13 -6.40 26.07
CA GLU A 178 -0.53 -6.41 27.38
C GLU A 178 -0.14 -5.17 28.21
N GLU A 179 1.14 -4.81 28.21
CA GLU A 179 1.64 -3.60 28.87
C GLU A 179 1.02 -2.33 28.26
N TYR A 180 0.95 -2.27 26.92
CA TYR A 180 0.28 -1.18 26.22
C TYR A 180 -1.19 -1.06 26.62
N LEU A 181 -1.95 -2.16 26.62
CA LEU A 181 -3.37 -2.14 26.96
C LEU A 181 -3.62 -1.67 28.39
N ALA A 182 -2.75 -2.07 29.34
CA ALA A 182 -2.84 -1.63 30.73
C ALA A 182 -2.60 -0.12 30.90
N ALA A 183 -1.72 0.47 30.09
CA ALA A 183 -1.34 1.89 30.17
C ALA A 183 -2.06 2.78 29.14
N ARG A 184 -2.91 2.21 28.27
CA ARG A 184 -3.50 2.90 27.12
C ARG A 184 -4.33 4.12 27.52
N ALA A 185 -5.03 4.05 28.64
CA ALA A 185 -5.87 5.14 29.13
C ALA A 185 -5.06 6.39 29.51
N ASP A 186 -3.76 6.23 29.78
CA ASP A 186 -2.83 7.31 30.15
C ASP A 186 -2.08 7.90 28.95
N LEU A 187 -2.35 7.39 27.75
CA LEU A 187 -1.77 7.92 26.51
C LEU A 187 -2.52 9.18 26.05
N THR A 188 -1.74 10.10 25.52
CA THR A 188 -2.14 11.44 25.10
C THR A 188 -1.63 11.71 23.68
N TRP A 189 -2.15 12.77 23.05
CA TRP A 189 -1.84 13.08 21.65
C TRP A 189 -0.37 13.42 21.38
N TYR A 190 0.39 13.82 22.40
CA TYR A 190 1.81 14.14 22.30
C TYR A 190 2.74 12.94 22.59
N ASP A 191 2.18 11.76 22.91
CA ASP A 191 3.00 10.58 23.18
C ASP A 191 3.57 10.00 21.87
N ILE A 192 4.82 9.54 21.93
CA ILE A 192 5.50 8.75 20.89
C ILE A 192 5.60 7.33 21.42
N VAL A 193 5.03 6.36 20.70
CA VAL A 193 4.93 4.97 21.18
C VAL A 193 5.96 4.08 20.49
N ALA A 194 6.79 3.40 21.29
CA ALA A 194 7.74 2.40 20.83
C ALA A 194 7.34 1.00 21.30
N MET A 195 7.17 0.05 20.38
CA MET A 195 6.69 -1.31 20.67
C MET A 195 7.27 -2.33 19.70
N PRO A 196 7.26 -3.64 20.00
CA PRO A 196 7.58 -4.67 19.02
C PRO A 196 6.71 -4.54 17.75
N VAL A 197 5.39 -4.51 17.93
CA VAL A 197 4.40 -4.24 16.87
C VAL A 197 3.29 -3.38 17.46
N VAL A 198 2.99 -2.25 16.83
CA VAL A 198 1.92 -1.35 17.26
C VAL A 198 0.55 -1.96 16.89
N PRO A 199 -0.41 -2.08 17.84
CA PRO A 199 -1.73 -2.67 17.58
C PRO A 199 -2.65 -1.74 16.78
N ASP A 200 -3.69 -2.29 16.13
CA ASP A 200 -4.62 -1.51 15.28
C ASP A 200 -5.46 -0.47 16.02
N ASP A 201 -5.59 -0.62 17.34
CA ASP A 201 -6.41 0.25 18.18
C ASP A 201 -5.55 1.25 18.97
N ILE A 202 -4.87 2.12 18.22
CA ILE A 202 -4.11 3.25 18.76
C ILE A 202 -4.93 4.53 18.81
N PRO A 203 -4.80 5.34 19.88
CA PRO A 203 -5.24 6.73 19.83
C PRO A 203 -4.38 7.51 18.82
N ARG A 204 -4.78 8.75 18.53
CA ARG A 204 -3.91 9.65 17.78
C ARG A 204 -2.70 10.03 18.64
N LEU A 205 -1.50 9.88 18.07
CA LEU A 205 -0.20 10.00 18.76
C LEU A 205 0.70 10.98 17.98
N ALA A 206 1.86 11.33 18.56
CA ALA A 206 2.86 12.20 17.93
C ALA A 206 3.93 11.43 17.14
N GLY A 207 4.06 10.11 17.33
CA GLY A 207 5.00 9.28 16.60
C GLY A 207 4.84 7.79 16.92
N LEU A 208 5.28 6.92 16.01
CA LEU A 208 5.27 5.47 16.16
C LEU A 208 6.65 4.88 15.88
N ILE A 209 7.07 3.89 16.66
CA ILE A 209 8.32 3.15 16.45
C ILE A 209 8.04 1.65 16.59
N ASN A 210 8.25 0.90 15.51
CA ASN A 210 8.12 -0.56 15.52
C ASN A 210 9.50 -1.21 15.68
N ALA A 211 9.69 -2.07 16.68
CA ALA A 211 10.95 -2.79 16.85
C ALA A 211 11.05 -4.06 15.97
N LEU A 212 9.90 -4.59 15.54
CA LEU A 212 9.80 -5.73 14.63
C LEU A 212 9.25 -5.29 13.25
N PRO A 213 9.51 -6.08 12.19
CA PRO A 213 9.03 -5.77 10.86
C PRO A 213 7.50 -5.65 10.78
N THR A 214 7.04 -4.65 10.02
CA THR A 214 5.63 -4.43 9.64
C THR A 214 5.55 -3.96 8.18
N THR A 215 4.36 -4.01 7.58
CA THR A 215 4.15 -3.55 6.20
C THR A 215 3.70 -2.08 6.17
N PRO A 216 4.18 -1.24 5.23
CA PRO A 216 3.69 0.12 5.03
C PRO A 216 2.16 0.23 4.83
N LEU A 217 1.49 -0.84 4.39
CA LEU A 217 0.03 -0.86 4.23
C LEU A 217 -0.73 -1.38 5.46
N SER A 218 -0.06 -1.59 6.60
CA SER A 218 -0.78 -1.91 7.84
C SER A 218 -1.66 -0.72 8.23
N HIS A 219 -2.77 -1.02 8.91
CA HIS A 219 -3.72 0.02 9.34
C HIS A 219 -3.03 1.13 10.15
N THR A 220 -2.17 0.76 11.09
CA THR A 220 -1.41 1.68 11.93
C THR A 220 -0.44 2.56 11.14
N ASN A 221 0.25 2.01 10.14
CA ASN A 221 1.19 2.76 9.32
C ASN A 221 0.47 3.71 8.36
N MET A 222 -0.68 3.30 7.83
CA MET A 222 -1.55 4.18 7.06
C MET A 222 -2.11 5.33 7.90
N LEU A 223 -2.49 5.08 9.16
CA LEU A 223 -2.92 6.14 10.08
C LEU A 223 -1.78 7.11 10.39
N ALA A 224 -0.58 6.61 10.66
CA ALA A 224 0.58 7.46 10.93
C ALA A 224 0.94 8.37 9.75
N ALA A 225 0.92 7.82 8.53
CA ALA A 225 1.05 8.60 7.31
C ALA A 225 -0.07 9.66 7.21
N GLY A 226 -1.33 9.22 7.41
CA GLY A 226 -2.55 10.03 7.52
C GLY A 226 -2.44 11.23 8.46
N TRP A 227 -1.73 11.05 9.57
CA TRP A 227 -1.53 12.07 10.58
C TRP A 227 -0.28 12.93 10.36
N GLY A 228 0.58 12.54 9.41
CA GLY A 228 1.85 13.21 9.13
C GLY A 228 2.87 13.06 10.27
N ILE A 229 2.84 11.94 11.01
CA ILE A 229 3.72 11.72 12.16
C ILE A 229 4.91 10.83 11.81
N PRO A 230 6.07 11.00 12.47
CA PRO A 230 7.23 10.14 12.25
C PRO A 230 6.91 8.67 12.57
N ASN A 231 7.26 7.78 11.65
CA ASN A 231 7.03 6.35 11.77
C ASN A 231 8.15 5.55 11.10
N ALA A 232 8.72 4.57 11.80
CA ALA A 232 9.76 3.70 11.27
C ALA A 232 9.78 2.31 11.94
N ILE A 233 10.46 1.38 11.28
CA ILE A 233 10.93 0.14 11.89
C ILE A 233 12.37 0.37 12.34
N VAL A 234 12.67 0.16 13.62
CA VAL A 234 14.00 0.37 14.21
C VAL A 234 14.36 -0.85 15.07
N ARG A 235 15.27 -1.69 14.58
CA ARG A 235 15.71 -2.89 15.32
C ARG A 235 16.53 -2.51 16.53
N GLY A 236 16.29 -3.18 17.66
CA GLY A 236 17.01 -2.92 18.92
C GLY A 236 16.63 -1.60 19.59
N VAL A 237 15.60 -0.90 19.12
CA VAL A 237 15.22 0.41 19.66
C VAL A 237 14.75 0.33 21.10
N LEU A 238 14.09 -0.77 21.49
CA LEU A 238 13.61 -0.95 22.88
C LEU A 238 14.80 -1.08 23.84
N ASP A 239 15.87 -1.77 23.45
CA ASP A 239 17.10 -1.88 24.23
C ASP A 239 17.77 -0.50 24.33
N THR A 240 17.85 0.24 23.21
CA THR A 240 18.39 1.61 23.17
C THR A 240 17.63 2.55 24.11
N ILE A 241 16.29 2.49 24.10
CA ILE A 241 15.43 3.31 24.97
C ILE A 241 15.65 2.96 26.45
N ALA A 242 15.82 1.67 26.77
CA ALA A 242 16.08 1.21 28.12
C ALA A 242 17.47 1.65 28.62
N ASP A 243 18.51 1.43 27.81
CA ASP A 243 19.91 1.75 28.13
C ASP A 243 20.11 3.25 28.34
N GLU A 244 19.52 4.07 27.46
CA GLU A 244 19.60 5.52 27.54
C GLU A 244 18.61 6.13 28.53
N LYS A 245 17.67 5.36 29.10
CA LYS A 245 16.60 5.79 30.00
C LYS A 245 15.70 6.88 29.38
N LEU A 246 15.22 6.61 28.17
CA LEU A 246 14.37 7.52 27.40
C LEU A 246 12.87 7.28 27.63
N ASP A 247 12.46 6.16 28.22
CA ASP A 247 11.05 5.92 28.54
C ASP A 247 10.52 6.95 29.56
N GLY A 248 9.40 7.59 29.20
CA GLY A 248 8.81 8.71 29.91
C GLY A 248 9.49 10.07 29.67
N ALA A 249 10.64 10.12 28.98
CA ALA A 249 11.32 11.37 28.68
C ALA A 249 10.69 12.09 27.47
N TRP A 250 10.81 13.41 27.45
CA TRP A 250 10.56 14.20 26.25
C TRP A 250 11.69 13.98 25.25
N VAL A 251 11.33 13.71 24.00
CA VAL A 251 12.29 13.47 22.92
C VAL A 251 11.90 14.20 21.65
N ARG A 252 12.90 14.60 20.88
CA ARG A 252 12.79 14.93 19.46
C ARG A 252 12.97 13.63 18.68
N TYR A 253 11.94 13.23 17.95
CA TYR A 253 11.97 12.07 17.06
C TYR A 253 11.86 12.52 15.60
N GLU A 254 12.85 12.17 14.80
CA GLU A 254 12.90 12.47 13.36
C GLU A 254 13.14 11.19 12.56
N VAL A 255 12.44 11.06 11.44
CA VAL A 255 12.61 9.98 10.46
C VAL A 255 12.89 10.61 9.11
N SER A 256 14.05 10.32 8.54
CA SER A 256 14.46 10.71 7.19
C SER A 256 14.65 9.48 6.29
N ALA A 257 14.97 9.70 5.02
CA ALA A 257 15.26 8.59 4.10
C ALA A 257 16.59 7.88 4.46
N GLU A 258 17.50 8.60 5.12
CA GLU A 258 18.86 8.17 5.44
C GLU A 258 18.97 7.56 6.85
N GLY A 259 18.06 7.89 7.76
CA GLY A 259 18.11 7.42 9.13
C GLY A 259 17.01 7.98 10.03
N TYR A 260 17.24 7.88 11.34
CA TYR A 260 16.35 8.42 12.36
C TYR A 260 17.16 9.06 13.48
N VAL A 261 16.51 9.95 14.23
CA VAL A 261 17.10 10.60 15.40
C VAL A 261 16.11 10.50 16.57
N ILE A 262 16.60 10.07 17.74
CA ILE A 262 15.87 10.13 19.01
C ILE A 262 16.79 10.82 20.01
N GLU A 263 16.47 12.06 20.36
CA GLU A 263 17.29 12.88 21.27
C GLU A 263 16.42 13.44 22.39
N ARG A 264 16.95 13.51 23.62
CA ARG A 264 16.24 14.17 24.73
C ARG A 264 15.91 15.62 24.39
N ALA A 265 14.69 16.02 24.72
CA ALA A 265 14.18 17.37 24.58
C ALA A 265 13.63 17.89 25.91
N GLU A 266 13.45 19.20 26.02
CA GLU A 266 12.74 19.81 27.15
C GLU A 266 11.23 19.66 26.95
N GLU A 267 10.49 19.55 28.06
CA GLU A 267 9.03 19.59 28.04
C GLU A 267 8.55 20.95 27.52
N PRO A 268 7.70 21.00 26.49
CA PRO A 268 7.12 22.26 26.01
C PRO A 268 6.34 22.96 27.11
N SER A 269 6.58 24.26 27.28
CA SER A 269 5.89 25.09 28.28
C SER A 269 4.40 25.33 27.98
N ASP A 270 3.97 25.13 26.73
CA ASP A 270 2.58 25.22 26.28
C ASP A 270 2.24 24.02 25.37
N LEU A 271 1.43 23.11 25.90
CA LEU A 271 0.90 21.95 25.16
C LEU A 271 -0.48 22.31 24.60
N ALA A 272 -0.50 23.12 23.55
CA ALA A 272 -1.73 23.41 22.84
C ALA A 272 -2.23 22.16 22.09
N GLU A 273 -3.47 21.77 22.33
CA GLU A 273 -4.09 20.66 21.58
C GLU A 273 -4.07 20.97 20.07
N PRO A 274 -3.71 19.99 19.22
CA PRO A 274 -3.67 20.21 17.78
C PRO A 274 -5.04 20.59 17.20
N THR A 275 -5.02 21.43 16.15
CA THR A 275 -6.22 21.95 15.45
C THR A 275 -7.12 20.88 14.84
N TRP A 276 -6.66 19.65 14.66
CA TRP A 276 -7.51 18.55 14.21
C TRP A 276 -8.57 18.14 15.24
N HIS A 277 -8.41 18.50 16.52
CA HIS A 277 -9.49 18.39 17.51
C HIS A 277 -10.71 19.26 17.14
N THR A 278 -10.52 20.28 16.29
CA THR A 278 -11.56 21.25 15.91
C THR A 278 -12.12 21.07 14.50
N GLN A 279 -11.44 20.31 13.61
CA GLN A 279 -11.91 20.07 12.24
C GLN A 279 -12.93 18.95 12.19
N ARG A 280 -14.18 19.29 11.85
CA ARG A 280 -15.26 18.32 11.63
C ARG A 280 -15.28 17.86 10.18
N VAL A 281 -15.23 16.56 9.95
CA VAL A 281 -15.42 15.95 8.63
C VAL A 281 -16.87 16.19 8.20
N ARG A 282 -17.06 16.72 6.99
CA ARG A 282 -18.38 16.97 6.41
C ARG A 282 -18.81 15.78 5.56
N LEU A 283 -20.01 15.28 5.84
CA LEU A 283 -20.68 14.32 4.97
C LEU A 283 -21.52 15.05 3.94
N ASP A 284 -21.55 14.52 2.72
CA ASP A 284 -22.60 14.85 1.76
C ASP A 284 -23.94 14.31 2.28
N ALA A 285 -25.04 15.00 1.95
CA ALA A 285 -26.37 14.60 2.39
C ALA A 285 -26.73 13.20 1.83
N PRO A 286 -27.03 12.21 2.69
CA PRO A 286 -27.37 10.87 2.24
C PRO A 286 -28.79 10.84 1.66
N HIS A 287 -28.97 10.07 0.59
CA HIS A 287 -30.26 9.82 -0.05
C HIS A 287 -30.85 8.52 0.49
N VAL A 288 -31.89 8.65 1.32
CA VAL A 288 -32.41 7.56 2.16
C VAL A 288 -33.89 7.25 1.91
N THR A 289 -34.46 7.74 0.82
CA THR A 289 -35.90 7.59 0.49
C THR A 289 -36.03 7.03 -0.92
N ASP A 290 -36.88 6.01 -1.08
CA ASP A 290 -37.27 5.39 -2.35
C ASP A 290 -36.13 4.94 -3.28
N VAL A 291 -34.97 4.59 -2.69
CA VAL A 291 -33.85 3.99 -3.43
C VAL A 291 -34.01 2.46 -3.45
N PRO A 292 -33.98 1.79 -4.63
CA PRO A 292 -34.14 0.34 -4.75
C PRO A 292 -32.83 -0.44 -4.60
N LEU A 293 -32.93 -1.74 -4.37
CA LEU A 293 -31.81 -2.66 -4.57
C LEU A 293 -31.52 -2.78 -6.07
N VAL A 294 -30.25 -2.81 -6.47
CA VAL A 294 -29.83 -2.89 -7.87
C VAL A 294 -28.59 -3.77 -8.04
N PRO A 295 -28.33 -4.35 -9.23
CA PRO A 295 -27.04 -4.96 -9.52
C PRO A 295 -25.91 -3.92 -9.46
N LEU A 296 -24.73 -4.33 -8.99
CA LEU A 296 -23.55 -3.45 -8.86
C LEU A 296 -23.24 -2.72 -10.16
N ALA A 297 -23.34 -3.40 -11.29
CA ALA A 297 -23.04 -2.82 -12.60
C ALA A 297 -24.00 -1.70 -13.06
N ALA A 298 -25.14 -1.54 -12.38
CA ALA A 298 -26.04 -0.41 -12.61
C ALA A 298 -25.56 0.87 -11.89
N LEU A 299 -24.70 0.76 -10.89
CA LEU A 299 -24.19 1.91 -10.14
C LEU A 299 -23.11 2.67 -10.91
N ARG A 300 -22.95 3.95 -10.59
CA ARG A 300 -21.84 4.82 -11.02
C ARG A 300 -21.22 5.52 -9.82
N ALA A 301 -20.08 6.19 -10.03
CA ALA A 301 -19.38 6.93 -8.97
C ALA A 301 -20.29 7.93 -8.20
N GLY A 302 -21.29 8.51 -8.87
CA GLY A 302 -22.26 9.43 -8.26
C GLY A 302 -23.24 8.80 -7.26
N ASP A 303 -23.37 7.47 -7.23
CA ASP A 303 -24.31 6.76 -6.35
C ASP A 303 -23.78 6.56 -4.92
N ARG A 304 -22.60 7.10 -4.59
CA ARG A 304 -21.98 6.99 -3.25
C ARG A 304 -22.88 7.47 -2.11
N ASN A 305 -23.72 8.47 -2.35
CA ASN A 305 -24.64 9.02 -1.34
C ASN A 305 -25.91 8.18 -1.16
N ARG A 306 -26.05 7.06 -1.88
CA ARG A 306 -27.19 6.13 -1.84
C ARG A 306 -26.79 4.74 -1.38
N TYR A 307 -25.62 4.26 -1.82
CA TYR A 307 -25.14 2.89 -1.59
C TYR A 307 -23.77 2.82 -0.90
N GLY A 308 -23.15 3.98 -0.61
CA GLY A 308 -21.81 4.09 -0.06
C GLY A 308 -20.69 4.04 -1.09
N THR A 309 -19.49 4.42 -0.65
CA THR A 309 -18.34 4.67 -1.53
C THR A 309 -17.85 3.41 -2.24
N LYS A 310 -17.74 2.28 -1.52
CA LYS A 310 -17.26 1.01 -2.10
C LYS A 310 -18.19 0.48 -3.18
N ALA A 311 -19.51 0.52 -2.95
CA ALA A 311 -20.49 0.03 -3.92
C ALA A 311 -20.48 0.89 -5.20
N ALA A 312 -20.40 2.21 -5.05
CA ALA A 312 -20.32 3.14 -6.17
C ALA A 312 -19.03 2.93 -7.00
N ASN A 313 -17.89 2.76 -6.35
CA ASN A 313 -16.62 2.50 -7.03
C ASN A 313 -16.60 1.16 -7.78
N LEU A 314 -17.18 0.11 -7.20
CA LEU A 314 -17.32 -1.18 -7.90
C LEU A 314 -18.27 -1.07 -9.10
N GLY A 315 -19.37 -0.33 -8.98
CA GLY A 315 -20.25 -0.06 -10.13
C GLY A 315 -19.56 0.71 -11.25
N GLU A 316 -18.76 1.71 -10.89
CA GLU A 316 -17.95 2.45 -11.85
C GLU A 316 -16.90 1.54 -12.52
N LEU A 317 -16.27 0.63 -11.78
CA LEU A 317 -15.36 -0.37 -12.36
C LEU A 317 -16.07 -1.26 -13.38
N HIS A 318 -17.27 -1.76 -13.05
CA HIS A 318 -18.11 -2.50 -13.99
C HIS A 318 -18.40 -1.69 -15.26
N HIS A 319 -18.67 -0.39 -15.12
CA HIS A 319 -18.88 0.50 -16.26
C HIS A 319 -17.62 0.59 -17.15
N VAL A 320 -16.46 0.86 -16.55
CA VAL A 320 -15.18 0.96 -17.26
C VAL A 320 -14.82 -0.33 -17.99
N LEU A 321 -15.02 -1.49 -17.33
CA LEU A 321 -14.72 -2.78 -17.95
C LEU A 321 -15.67 -3.12 -19.12
N ARG A 322 -16.91 -2.63 -19.12
CA ARG A 322 -17.90 -2.92 -20.17
C ARG A 322 -17.87 -1.92 -21.33
N HIS A 323 -17.58 -0.66 -21.03
CA HIS A 323 -17.74 0.45 -21.98
C HIS A 323 -16.43 1.18 -22.28
N GLY A 324 -15.34 0.82 -21.60
CA GLY A 324 -14.07 1.52 -21.70
C GLY A 324 -14.08 2.86 -20.96
N SER A 325 -12.97 3.59 -21.09
CA SER A 325 -12.83 4.94 -20.55
C SER A 325 -11.82 5.71 -21.40
N SER A 326 -12.15 6.94 -21.76
CA SER A 326 -11.22 7.83 -22.47
C SER A 326 -10.07 8.34 -21.59
N ARG A 327 -10.16 8.12 -20.27
CA ARG A 327 -9.17 8.60 -19.29
C ARG A 327 -8.04 7.60 -19.03
N LEU A 328 -8.09 6.38 -19.58
CA LEU A 328 -7.19 5.28 -19.15
C LEU A 328 -5.69 5.58 -19.33
N THR A 329 -5.33 6.43 -20.30
CA THR A 329 -3.93 6.82 -20.56
C THR A 329 -3.50 8.06 -19.76
N GLY A 330 -4.40 8.66 -18.98
CA GLY A 330 -4.22 9.97 -18.35
C GLY A 330 -2.98 10.09 -17.47
N TYR A 331 -2.68 9.08 -16.65
CA TYR A 331 -1.47 9.08 -15.80
C TYR A 331 -0.19 9.26 -16.61
N TYR A 332 -0.17 8.69 -17.81
CA TYR A 332 0.97 8.67 -18.72
C TYR A 332 1.00 9.88 -19.64
N SER A 333 -0.09 10.64 -19.77
CA SER A 333 -0.14 11.85 -20.60
C SER A 333 0.24 13.13 -19.86
N VAL A 334 0.57 13.03 -18.55
CA VAL A 334 0.96 14.18 -17.73
C VAL A 334 2.48 14.25 -17.61
N PRO A 335 3.10 15.45 -17.75
CA PRO A 335 4.53 15.64 -17.54
C PRO A 335 5.00 15.17 -16.18
N ARG A 336 6.07 14.38 -16.18
CA ARG A 336 6.78 13.90 -14.98
C ARG A 336 8.27 14.10 -15.20
N PRO A 337 8.82 15.27 -14.82
CA PRO A 337 10.20 15.60 -15.04
C PRO A 337 11.15 14.47 -14.63
N PRO A 338 12.16 14.16 -15.46
CA PRO A 338 12.59 14.91 -16.65
C PRO A 338 11.74 14.69 -17.94
N ARG A 339 10.71 13.84 -17.92
CA ARG A 339 9.94 13.47 -19.13
C ARG A 339 8.71 14.35 -19.34
N SER A 340 8.45 14.72 -20.61
CA SER A 340 7.27 15.49 -21.03
C SER A 340 5.96 14.70 -20.92
N ASP A 341 6.02 13.41 -21.18
CA ASP A 341 4.96 12.43 -21.00
C ASP A 341 5.58 11.02 -20.99
N LEU A 342 4.75 10.00 -20.78
CA LEU A 342 5.15 8.60 -20.64
C LEU A 342 4.38 7.69 -21.62
N LEU A 343 3.77 8.24 -22.67
CA LEU A 343 2.89 7.48 -23.57
C LEU A 343 3.65 6.41 -24.34
N GLY A 344 4.89 6.69 -24.77
CA GLY A 344 5.76 5.70 -25.42
C GLY A 344 6.08 4.51 -24.52
N HIS A 345 6.30 4.76 -23.23
CA HIS A 345 6.49 3.68 -22.25
C HIS A 345 5.23 2.84 -22.09
N LEU A 346 4.06 3.46 -22.02
CA LEU A 346 2.79 2.73 -21.95
C LEU A 346 2.57 1.87 -23.20
N ALA A 347 2.80 2.42 -24.40
CA ALA A 347 2.71 1.68 -25.66
C ALA A 347 3.59 0.42 -25.64
N ALA A 348 4.85 0.56 -25.21
CA ALA A 348 5.78 -0.56 -25.08
C ALA A 348 5.30 -1.60 -24.05
N ARG A 349 4.70 -1.17 -22.93
CA ARG A 349 4.13 -2.06 -21.90
C ARG A 349 2.88 -2.81 -22.35
N LEU A 350 2.09 -2.20 -23.23
CA LEU A 350 0.92 -2.82 -23.83
C LEU A 350 1.26 -3.72 -25.04
N GLY A 351 2.53 -3.72 -25.48
CA GLY A 351 2.94 -4.42 -26.70
C GLY A 351 2.29 -3.83 -27.96
N MET A 352 2.05 -2.53 -27.96
CA MET A 352 1.40 -1.82 -29.05
C MET A 352 2.37 -1.60 -30.21
N PRO A 353 1.98 -1.90 -31.47
CA PRO A 353 2.76 -1.52 -32.65
C PRO A 353 2.73 0.01 -32.86
N GLU A 354 3.66 0.54 -33.66
CA GLU A 354 3.81 2.00 -33.86
C GLU A 354 2.53 2.71 -34.34
N ASP A 355 1.76 2.08 -35.24
CA ASP A 355 0.50 2.64 -35.80
C ASP A 355 -0.76 2.30 -34.95
N GLY A 356 -0.59 1.77 -33.74
CA GLY A 356 -1.69 1.35 -32.87
C GLY A 356 -2.40 2.51 -32.15
N ASP A 357 -3.69 2.33 -31.83
CA ASP A 357 -4.42 3.26 -30.95
C ASP A 357 -4.18 2.89 -29.48
N LEU A 358 -3.41 3.72 -28.78
CA LEU A 358 -3.03 3.51 -27.39
C LEU A 358 -4.22 3.41 -26.44
N ALA A 359 -5.28 4.19 -26.66
CA ALA A 359 -6.47 4.16 -25.83
C ALA A 359 -7.23 2.83 -26.01
N GLN A 360 -7.31 2.35 -27.25
CA GLN A 360 -7.90 1.04 -27.55
C GLN A 360 -7.10 -0.09 -26.88
N TYR A 361 -5.78 -0.11 -27.04
CA TYR A 361 -4.91 -1.13 -26.42
C TYR A 361 -4.98 -1.12 -24.89
N ALA A 362 -5.09 0.06 -24.27
CA ALA A 362 -5.28 0.18 -22.82
C ALA A 362 -6.62 -0.42 -22.36
N GLY A 363 -7.70 -0.17 -23.10
CA GLY A 363 -9.02 -0.77 -22.83
C GLY A 363 -9.04 -2.29 -23.02
N GLU A 364 -8.45 -2.78 -24.11
CA GLU A 364 -8.32 -4.22 -24.37
C GLU A 364 -7.47 -4.93 -23.32
N PHE A 365 -6.38 -4.30 -22.87
CA PHE A 365 -5.54 -4.84 -21.80
C PHE A 365 -6.33 -4.99 -20.49
N LEU A 366 -7.09 -3.96 -20.09
CA LEU A 366 -7.92 -4.04 -18.89
C LEU A 366 -8.96 -5.15 -18.98
N THR A 367 -9.75 -5.18 -20.07
CA THR A 367 -10.83 -6.17 -20.24
C THR A 367 -10.33 -7.61 -20.38
N ARG A 368 -9.10 -7.80 -20.88
CA ARG A 368 -8.46 -9.11 -20.99
C ARG A 368 -7.98 -9.65 -19.63
N HIS A 369 -7.55 -8.78 -18.73
CA HIS A 369 -6.83 -9.19 -17.52
C HIS A 369 -7.61 -8.96 -16.22
N VAL A 370 -8.51 -7.98 -16.19
CA VAL A 370 -9.23 -7.54 -14.99
C VAL A 370 -10.70 -7.94 -15.06
N GLN A 371 -11.21 -8.43 -13.94
CA GLN A 371 -12.62 -8.74 -13.73
C GLN A 371 -13.09 -8.11 -12.41
N ALA A 372 -14.39 -7.83 -12.32
CA ALA A 372 -15.05 -7.42 -11.09
C ALA A 372 -16.11 -8.47 -10.73
N PRO A 373 -16.25 -8.87 -9.46
CA PRO A 373 -17.32 -9.78 -9.05
C PRO A 373 -18.70 -9.21 -9.38
N GLU A 374 -19.57 -10.06 -9.91
CA GLU A 374 -20.99 -9.74 -10.00
C GLU A 374 -21.59 -9.66 -8.59
N GLY A 375 -22.53 -8.75 -8.40
CA GLY A 375 -23.13 -8.49 -7.10
C GLY A 375 -24.34 -7.58 -7.18
N ILE A 376 -24.98 -7.40 -6.04
CA ILE A 376 -26.11 -6.49 -5.83
C ILE A 376 -25.76 -5.53 -4.69
N ALA A 377 -26.30 -4.32 -4.77
CA ALA A 377 -26.11 -3.28 -3.77
C ALA A 377 -27.43 -3.00 -3.03
N VAL A 378 -27.36 -3.02 -1.71
CA VAL A 378 -28.45 -2.67 -0.79
C VAL A 378 -28.26 -1.21 -0.36
N PRO A 379 -29.22 -0.32 -0.61
CA PRO A 379 -29.09 1.11 -0.35
C PRO A 379 -29.33 1.50 1.11
N PHE A 380 -28.96 2.73 1.45
CA PHE A 380 -29.21 3.35 2.76
C PHE A 380 -30.69 3.42 3.14
N SER A 381 -31.59 3.59 2.16
CA SER A 381 -33.04 3.61 2.36
C SER A 381 -33.56 2.32 3.02
N VAL A 382 -32.96 1.17 2.68
CA VAL A 382 -33.33 -0.13 3.22
C VAL A 382 -32.89 -0.24 4.68
N GLN A 383 -31.66 0.18 5.00
CA GLN A 383 -31.18 0.22 6.38
C GLN A 383 -32.07 1.13 7.23
N ARG A 384 -32.34 2.35 6.77
CA ARG A 384 -33.18 3.32 7.49
C ARG A 384 -34.54 2.71 7.82
N ARG A 385 -35.21 2.13 6.81
CA ARG A 385 -36.53 1.51 6.99
C ARG A 385 -36.50 0.33 7.96
N PHE A 386 -35.42 -0.45 7.96
CA PHE A 386 -35.21 -1.52 8.93
C PHE A 386 -35.09 -0.97 10.36
N LEU A 387 -34.27 0.07 10.57
CA LEU A 387 -34.12 0.71 11.89
C LEU A 387 -35.41 1.37 12.38
N ASP A 388 -36.18 1.98 11.47
CA ASP A 388 -37.45 2.65 11.75
C ASP A 388 -38.58 1.67 12.09
N SER A 389 -38.43 0.38 11.74
CA SER A 389 -39.44 -0.65 12.00
C SER A 389 -39.57 -1.05 13.49
N SER A 390 -38.63 -0.63 14.34
CA SER A 390 -38.58 -1.01 15.77
C SER A 390 -38.48 0.21 16.68
N PRO A 391 -39.52 0.49 17.50
CA PRO A 391 -39.48 1.57 18.50
C PRO A 391 -38.32 1.42 19.51
N ALA A 392 -37.93 0.18 19.86
CA ALA A 392 -36.83 -0.08 20.79
C ALA A 392 -35.47 0.34 20.20
N VAL A 393 -35.26 0.10 18.90
CA VAL A 393 -34.06 0.55 18.18
C VAL A 393 -34.01 2.08 18.14
N GLN A 394 -35.12 2.73 17.78
CA GLN A 394 -35.22 4.19 17.73
C GLN A 394 -34.95 4.84 19.10
N GLN A 395 -35.50 4.27 20.18
CA GLN A 395 -35.24 4.76 21.53
C GLN A 395 -33.76 4.60 21.93
N SER A 396 -33.13 3.49 21.56
CA SER A 396 -31.72 3.25 21.86
C SER A 396 -30.78 4.17 21.06
N ILE A 397 -31.10 4.46 19.80
CA ILE A 397 -30.42 5.49 19.00
C ILE A 397 -30.53 6.85 19.70
N GLY A 398 -31.70 7.23 20.21
CA GLY A 398 -31.90 8.47 20.98
C GLY A 398 -31.02 8.55 22.23
N LYS A 399 -30.88 7.44 22.98
CA LYS A 399 -29.97 7.37 24.13
C LYS A 399 -28.51 7.54 23.72
N LEU A 400 -28.11 6.94 22.60
CA LEU A 400 -26.74 7.04 22.08
C LEU A 400 -26.40 8.49 21.73
N LYS A 401 -27.31 9.19 21.05
CA LYS A 401 -27.15 10.62 20.74
C LYS A 401 -26.92 11.45 22.00
N MET A 402 -27.76 11.27 23.00
CA MET A 402 -27.66 12.00 24.27
C MET A 402 -26.34 11.69 24.99
N ALA A 403 -25.87 10.44 24.97
CA ALA A 403 -24.59 10.07 25.57
C ALA A 403 -23.39 10.74 24.85
N LEU A 404 -23.44 10.82 23.51
CA LEU A 404 -22.43 11.50 22.70
C LEU A 404 -22.44 13.02 22.92
N GLU A 405 -23.61 13.64 23.00
CA GLU A 405 -23.76 15.07 23.29
C GLU A 405 -23.20 15.46 24.67
N LEU A 406 -23.36 14.58 25.66
CA LEU A 406 -22.83 14.76 27.02
C LEU A 406 -21.38 14.29 27.19
N ASN A 407 -20.75 13.77 26.12
CA ASN A 407 -19.41 13.19 26.12
C ASN A 407 -19.21 12.10 27.21
N ALA A 408 -20.26 11.31 27.49
CA ALA A 408 -20.28 10.30 28.53
C ALA A 408 -19.81 8.93 27.99
N MET A 409 -18.50 8.79 27.77
CA MET A 409 -17.91 7.67 27.01
C MET A 409 -18.24 6.28 27.58
N ASP A 410 -18.29 6.11 28.91
CA ASP A 410 -18.68 4.83 29.53
C ASP A 410 -20.12 4.42 29.18
N ALA A 411 -21.01 5.41 29.05
CA ALA A 411 -22.39 5.19 28.64
C ALA A 411 -22.50 4.91 27.13
N VAL A 412 -21.66 5.56 26.31
CA VAL A 412 -21.62 5.34 24.85
C VAL A 412 -21.35 3.86 24.56
N ASP A 413 -20.35 3.27 25.18
CA ASP A 413 -19.97 1.87 24.91
C ASP A 413 -21.09 0.90 25.29
N THR A 414 -21.72 1.11 26.46
CA THR A 414 -22.84 0.29 26.92
C THR A 414 -24.04 0.38 25.99
N VAL A 415 -24.42 1.59 25.56
CA VAL A 415 -25.56 1.80 24.66
C VAL A 415 -25.27 1.23 23.27
N CYS A 416 -24.04 1.38 22.76
CA CYS A 416 -23.60 0.78 21.51
C CYS A 416 -23.81 -0.74 21.52
N VAL A 417 -23.31 -1.45 22.54
CA VAL A 417 -23.44 -2.91 22.64
C VAL A 417 -24.90 -3.35 22.70
N GLN A 418 -25.75 -2.64 23.45
CA GLN A 418 -27.19 -2.92 23.51
C GLN A 418 -27.87 -2.71 22.15
N LEU A 419 -27.55 -1.60 21.47
CA LEU A 419 -28.11 -1.28 20.16
C LEU A 419 -27.66 -2.29 19.09
N GLN A 420 -26.41 -2.72 19.10
CA GLN A 420 -25.93 -3.79 18.22
C GLN A 420 -26.72 -5.08 18.42
N HIS A 421 -27.00 -5.46 19.67
CA HIS A 421 -27.80 -6.65 19.96
C HIS A 421 -29.23 -6.53 19.42
N LEU A 422 -29.87 -5.36 19.57
CA LEU A 422 -31.20 -5.11 19.00
C LEU A 422 -31.21 -5.23 17.47
N VAL A 423 -30.24 -4.61 16.79
CA VAL A 423 -30.11 -4.68 15.32
C VAL A 423 -29.87 -6.11 14.84
N ARG A 424 -29.03 -6.88 15.54
CA ARG A 424 -28.73 -8.29 15.22
C ARG A 424 -29.91 -9.25 15.44
N THR A 425 -30.88 -8.88 16.27
CA THR A 425 -32.01 -9.75 16.63
C THR A 425 -33.33 -9.34 15.98
N LEU A 426 -33.43 -8.10 15.50
CA LEU A 426 -34.62 -7.59 14.82
C LEU A 426 -34.87 -8.39 13.52
N PRO A 427 -36.10 -8.94 13.31
CA PRO A 427 -36.46 -9.60 12.06
C PRO A 427 -36.44 -8.63 10.88
N VAL A 428 -35.96 -9.10 9.73
CA VAL A 428 -36.00 -8.32 8.49
C VAL A 428 -37.43 -8.33 7.92
N PRO A 429 -38.03 -7.17 7.59
CA PRO A 429 -39.34 -7.09 6.94
C PRO A 429 -39.48 -8.00 5.71
N GLU A 430 -40.62 -8.69 5.57
CA GLU A 430 -40.83 -9.69 4.50
C GLU A 430 -40.70 -9.14 3.08
N ASP A 431 -41.09 -7.88 2.87
CA ASP A 431 -40.98 -7.23 1.57
C ASP A 431 -39.50 -6.99 1.18
N LEU A 432 -38.63 -6.70 2.14
CA LEU A 432 -37.17 -6.65 1.91
C LEU A 432 -36.60 -8.03 1.61
N VAL A 433 -37.07 -9.06 2.31
CA VAL A 433 -36.65 -10.45 2.04
C VAL A 433 -36.99 -10.83 0.60
N ARG A 434 -38.23 -10.56 0.16
CA ARG A 434 -38.66 -10.84 -1.23
C ARG A 434 -37.87 -10.05 -2.27
N ALA A 435 -37.60 -8.77 -2.01
CA ALA A 435 -36.82 -7.93 -2.92
C ALA A 435 -35.38 -8.44 -3.06
N LEU A 436 -34.75 -8.83 -1.95
CA LEU A 436 -33.41 -9.39 -1.94
C LEU A 436 -33.36 -10.74 -2.67
N ASP A 437 -34.29 -11.65 -2.37
CA ASP A 437 -34.38 -12.96 -3.02
C ASP A 437 -34.53 -12.84 -4.54
N THR A 438 -35.41 -11.92 -4.99
CA THR A 438 -35.59 -11.62 -6.42
C THR A 438 -34.28 -11.17 -7.08
N GLN A 439 -33.57 -10.23 -6.45
CA GLN A 439 -32.29 -9.72 -6.98
C GLN A 439 -31.19 -10.79 -6.99
N VAL A 440 -31.13 -11.66 -5.97
CA VAL A 440 -30.19 -12.77 -5.92
C VAL A 440 -30.48 -13.78 -7.02
N VAL A 441 -31.75 -14.14 -7.25
CA VAL A 441 -32.16 -15.07 -8.32
C VAL A 441 -31.86 -14.48 -9.70
N GLU A 442 -32.11 -13.19 -9.90
CA GLU A 442 -31.95 -12.55 -11.21
C GLU A 442 -30.48 -12.33 -11.59
N HIS A 443 -29.64 -11.91 -10.65
CA HIS A 443 -28.28 -11.46 -10.94
C HIS A 443 -27.17 -12.38 -10.43
N LEU A 444 -27.47 -13.25 -9.47
CA LEU A 444 -26.48 -14.11 -8.80
C LEU A 444 -26.85 -15.60 -8.85
N ALA A 445 -27.72 -16.00 -9.77
CA ALA A 445 -28.06 -17.40 -10.00
C ALA A 445 -26.81 -18.28 -10.19
N GLY A 446 -26.81 -19.46 -9.58
CA GLY A 446 -25.69 -20.40 -9.63
C GLY A 446 -24.53 -20.09 -8.69
N THR A 447 -24.61 -19.02 -7.91
CA THR A 447 -23.63 -18.69 -6.87
C THR A 447 -23.81 -19.60 -5.65
N SER A 448 -22.76 -20.34 -5.27
CA SER A 448 -22.78 -21.23 -4.10
C SER A 448 -22.37 -20.55 -2.79
N ARG A 449 -21.69 -19.40 -2.88
CA ARG A 449 -21.16 -18.67 -1.74
C ARG A 449 -21.10 -17.17 -2.03
N PHE A 450 -21.47 -16.35 -1.05
CA PHE A 450 -21.54 -14.91 -1.14
C PHE A 450 -20.56 -14.23 -0.18
N ALA A 451 -20.06 -13.08 -0.59
CA ALA A 451 -19.41 -12.11 0.26
C ALA A 451 -20.34 -10.91 0.50
N VAL A 452 -20.54 -10.57 1.77
CA VAL A 452 -21.40 -9.48 2.23
C VAL A 452 -20.50 -8.44 2.87
N ARG A 453 -20.39 -7.27 2.24
CA ARG A 453 -19.41 -6.22 2.59
C ARG A 453 -20.12 -4.92 2.96
N SER A 454 -19.54 -4.21 3.93
CA SER A 454 -19.93 -2.85 4.29
C SER A 454 -19.61 -1.85 3.19
N SER A 455 -20.47 -0.85 3.03
CA SER A 455 -20.31 0.27 2.12
C SER A 455 -21.05 1.48 2.70
N SER A 456 -20.41 2.20 3.63
CA SER A 456 -20.98 3.40 4.26
C SER A 456 -20.68 4.68 3.47
N ASN A 457 -21.45 5.75 3.73
CA ASN A 457 -21.08 7.13 3.36
C ASN A 457 -20.07 7.77 4.32
N ALA A 458 -19.86 7.17 5.50
CA ALA A 458 -18.80 7.52 6.44
C ALA A 458 -17.56 6.62 6.26
N GLU A 459 -17.17 6.42 5.00
CA GLU A 459 -15.99 5.67 4.57
C GLU A 459 -15.20 6.47 3.54
N ASP A 460 -13.86 6.33 3.60
CA ASP A 460 -12.93 6.92 2.63
C ASP A 460 -13.09 8.44 2.46
N LEU A 461 -13.24 9.15 3.59
CA LEU A 461 -13.42 10.59 3.62
C LEU A 461 -12.09 11.32 3.79
N PRO A 462 -11.94 12.55 3.25
CA PRO A 462 -10.79 13.38 3.55
C PRO A 462 -10.62 13.57 5.06
N GLY A 463 -9.45 13.19 5.59
CA GLY A 463 -9.15 13.29 7.03
C GLY A 463 -9.79 12.21 7.92
N PHE A 464 -10.50 11.23 7.35
CA PHE A 464 -11.06 10.09 8.10
C PHE A 464 -11.07 8.80 7.27
N SER A 465 -10.20 7.87 7.65
CA SER A 465 -10.18 6.51 7.08
C SER A 465 -10.91 5.54 8.02
N ALA A 466 -11.91 4.85 7.47
CA ALA A 466 -12.65 3.82 8.19
C ALA A 466 -12.14 2.39 7.89
N ALA A 467 -10.89 2.27 7.47
CA ALA A 467 -10.24 0.97 7.25
C ALA A 467 -10.34 0.09 8.51
N GLY A 468 -10.81 -1.15 8.36
CA GLY A 468 -10.94 -2.11 9.46
C GLY A 468 -11.99 -1.77 10.54
N ILE A 469 -12.84 -0.73 10.33
CA ILE A 469 -13.86 -0.35 11.32
C ILE A 469 -15.15 -1.18 11.22
N TYR A 470 -15.53 -1.59 10.00
CA TYR A 470 -16.81 -2.24 9.73
C TYR A 470 -16.65 -3.71 9.37
N GLU A 471 -17.69 -4.51 9.64
CA GLU A 471 -17.65 -5.96 9.44
C GLU A 471 -17.85 -6.33 7.95
N SER A 472 -17.35 -7.50 7.57
CA SER A 472 -17.59 -8.16 6.28
C SER A 472 -17.65 -9.67 6.49
N HIS A 473 -18.57 -10.35 5.80
CA HIS A 473 -18.80 -11.79 5.96
C HIS A 473 -18.64 -12.50 4.63
N THR A 474 -17.75 -13.49 4.57
CA THR A 474 -17.45 -14.22 3.32
C THR A 474 -17.98 -15.64 3.30
N LYS A 475 -18.57 -16.16 4.38
CA LYS A 475 -18.99 -17.57 4.54
C LYS A 475 -20.50 -17.76 4.43
N VAL A 476 -21.16 -16.99 3.56
CA VAL A 476 -22.62 -17.00 3.40
C VAL A 476 -22.99 -17.90 2.23
N THR A 477 -23.94 -18.83 2.40
CA THR A 477 -24.29 -19.83 1.37
C THR A 477 -25.79 -19.90 1.05
N ASP A 478 -26.64 -19.25 1.84
CA ASP A 478 -28.09 -19.29 1.69
C ASP A 478 -28.74 -17.94 2.05
N LEU A 479 -30.03 -17.79 1.74
CA LEU A 479 -30.79 -16.57 1.99
C LEU A 479 -30.90 -16.22 3.49
N PRO A 480 -31.17 -17.15 4.42
CA PRO A 480 -31.16 -16.85 5.86
C PRO A 480 -29.82 -16.32 6.34
N GLY A 481 -28.71 -16.94 5.94
CA GLY A 481 -27.36 -16.48 6.25
C GLY A 481 -27.05 -15.12 5.63
N LEU A 482 -27.61 -14.82 4.46
CA LEU A 482 -27.46 -13.51 3.82
C LEU A 482 -28.17 -12.41 4.61
N LEU A 483 -29.40 -12.66 5.06
CA LEU A 483 -30.15 -11.73 5.92
C LEU A 483 -29.45 -11.55 7.27
N ASP A 484 -28.85 -12.60 7.83
CA ASP A 484 -28.05 -12.48 9.04
C ASP A 484 -26.82 -11.59 8.82
N ALA A 485 -26.02 -11.88 7.79
CA ALA A 485 -24.83 -11.11 7.46
C ALA A 485 -25.12 -9.63 7.18
N ILE A 486 -26.23 -9.32 6.49
CA ILE A 486 -26.67 -7.93 6.28
C ILE A 486 -26.93 -7.22 7.62
N ARG A 487 -27.61 -7.87 8.57
CA ARG A 487 -27.85 -7.31 9.91
C ARG A 487 -26.56 -7.15 10.70
N GLN A 488 -25.61 -8.07 10.59
CA GLN A 488 -24.29 -7.95 11.21
C GLN A 488 -23.52 -6.73 10.66
N VAL A 489 -23.52 -6.54 9.34
CA VAL A 489 -22.92 -5.36 8.69
C VAL A 489 -23.56 -4.07 9.19
N TRP A 490 -24.90 -4.00 9.25
CA TRP A 490 -25.58 -2.82 9.82
C TRP A 490 -25.26 -2.60 11.30
N ALA A 491 -25.16 -3.66 12.09
CA ALA A 491 -24.77 -3.57 13.50
C ALA A 491 -23.32 -3.12 13.68
N SER A 492 -22.42 -3.43 12.74
CA SER A 492 -21.01 -2.98 12.81
C SER A 492 -20.86 -1.46 12.75
N LEU A 493 -21.82 -0.76 12.10
CA LEU A 493 -21.91 0.70 12.13
C LEU A 493 -22.11 1.24 13.56
N LEU A 494 -22.57 0.42 14.50
CA LEU A 494 -22.92 0.83 15.86
C LEU A 494 -21.96 0.23 16.90
N SER A 495 -20.79 -0.27 16.46
CA SER A 495 -19.76 -0.73 17.38
C SER A 495 -19.18 0.44 18.19
N PRO A 496 -18.79 0.23 19.47
CA PRO A 496 -18.17 1.27 20.28
C PRO A 496 -17.01 1.98 19.56
N ARG A 497 -16.10 1.21 18.97
CA ARG A 497 -14.95 1.72 18.19
C ARG A 497 -15.41 2.62 17.04
N SER A 498 -16.36 2.17 16.23
CA SER A 498 -16.87 2.92 15.08
C SER A 498 -17.53 4.23 15.48
N VAL A 499 -18.35 4.20 16.53
CA VAL A 499 -19.07 5.39 17.02
C VAL A 499 -18.08 6.40 17.59
N ARG A 500 -17.12 5.96 18.42
CA ARG A 500 -16.10 6.84 19.00
C ARG A 500 -15.25 7.53 17.94
N LEU A 501 -14.74 6.77 16.96
CA LEU A 501 -13.87 7.32 15.90
C LEU A 501 -14.62 8.36 15.05
N ARG A 502 -15.87 8.08 14.67
CA ARG A 502 -16.70 9.06 13.94
C ARG A 502 -17.01 10.30 14.78
N HIS A 503 -17.35 10.12 16.06
CA HIS A 503 -17.61 11.23 16.96
C HIS A 503 -16.40 12.14 17.13
N GLN A 504 -15.20 11.56 17.31
CA GLN A 504 -13.93 12.28 17.37
C GLN A 504 -13.63 13.03 16.06
N ALA A 505 -13.97 12.45 14.91
CA ALA A 505 -13.86 13.11 13.61
C ALA A 505 -14.97 14.15 13.34
N GLY A 506 -15.90 14.35 14.29
CA GLY A 506 -17.03 15.27 14.14
C GLY A 506 -18.10 14.80 13.15
N ILE A 507 -18.12 13.51 12.80
CA ILE A 507 -19.09 12.90 11.90
C ILE A 507 -20.40 12.66 12.64
N SER A 508 -21.48 13.22 12.11
CA SER A 508 -22.83 13.12 12.66
C SER A 508 -23.36 11.69 12.63
N LEU A 509 -23.93 11.24 13.75
CA LEU A 509 -24.65 9.96 13.80
C LEU A 509 -25.89 9.97 12.91
N ASP A 510 -26.55 11.13 12.74
CA ASP A 510 -27.80 11.27 11.99
C ASP A 510 -27.64 11.18 10.48
N ASP A 511 -26.46 11.55 10.00
CA ASP A 511 -26.13 11.56 8.57
C ASP A 511 -25.32 10.33 8.16
N THR A 512 -25.11 9.36 9.05
CA THR A 512 -24.31 8.16 8.75
C THR A 512 -25.18 6.94 8.48
N TYR A 513 -25.02 6.36 7.30
CA TYR A 513 -25.74 5.17 6.85
C TYR A 513 -24.79 4.10 6.30
N MET A 514 -25.25 2.85 6.31
CA MET A 514 -24.53 1.67 5.84
C MET A 514 -25.30 1.01 4.70
N GLY A 515 -24.74 1.10 3.50
CA GLY A 515 -25.10 0.27 2.36
C GLY A 515 -24.42 -1.08 2.50
N VAL A 516 -24.91 -2.07 1.75
CA VAL A 516 -24.35 -3.43 1.79
C VAL A 516 -24.13 -3.93 0.38
N ILE A 517 -22.95 -4.45 0.11
CA ILE A 517 -22.62 -5.15 -1.13
C ILE A 517 -22.79 -6.63 -0.88
N VAL A 518 -23.60 -7.30 -1.71
CA VAL A 518 -23.71 -8.76 -1.74
C VAL A 518 -23.16 -9.22 -3.08
N GLN A 519 -21.98 -9.84 -3.07
CA GLN A 519 -21.30 -10.25 -4.29
C GLN A 519 -20.98 -11.74 -4.28
N ARG A 520 -20.78 -12.30 -5.46
CA ARG A 520 -20.25 -13.67 -5.59
C ARG A 520 -18.90 -13.76 -4.89
N TYR A 521 -18.72 -14.81 -4.09
CA TYR A 521 -17.43 -15.13 -3.48
C TYR A 521 -16.55 -15.83 -4.51
N GLU A 522 -15.36 -15.27 -4.77
CA GLU A 522 -14.36 -15.91 -5.62
C GLU A 522 -13.30 -16.59 -4.74
N PRO A 523 -13.20 -17.93 -4.74
CA PRO A 523 -12.09 -18.60 -4.07
C PRO A 523 -10.80 -18.36 -4.87
N SER A 524 -9.74 -18.00 -4.15
CA SER A 524 -8.43 -17.79 -4.77
C SER A 524 -7.32 -18.25 -3.83
N PRO A 525 -6.24 -18.85 -4.38
CA PRO A 525 -5.07 -19.24 -3.60
C PRO A 525 -4.17 -18.05 -3.25
N LEU A 526 -4.34 -16.89 -3.90
CA LEU A 526 -3.48 -15.72 -3.74
C LEU A 526 -4.28 -14.43 -3.90
N GLY A 527 -4.14 -13.53 -2.94
CA GLY A 527 -4.68 -12.19 -3.05
C GLY A 527 -3.92 -11.19 -2.20
N GLY A 528 -4.39 -9.96 -2.22
CA GLY A 528 -3.89 -8.95 -1.32
C GLY A 528 -4.34 -7.55 -1.67
N VAL A 529 -3.47 -6.60 -1.40
CA VAL A 529 -3.72 -5.17 -1.54
C VAL A 529 -2.63 -4.55 -2.39
N MET A 530 -3.02 -3.69 -3.34
CA MET A 530 -2.12 -2.93 -4.19
C MET A 530 -2.39 -1.46 -4.00
N VAL A 531 -1.33 -0.67 -3.80
CA VAL A 531 -1.40 0.79 -3.93
C VAL A 531 -0.64 1.24 -5.15
N THR A 532 -1.22 2.13 -5.95
CA THR A 532 -0.61 2.60 -7.22
C THR A 532 0.47 3.65 -6.97
N CYS A 533 1.33 3.45 -5.98
CA CYS A 533 2.46 4.31 -5.66
C CYS A 533 3.39 3.55 -4.72
N ASN A 534 4.62 4.04 -4.53
CA ASN A 534 5.47 3.54 -3.46
C ASN A 534 5.14 4.29 -2.14
N PRO A 535 4.67 3.62 -1.07
CA PRO A 535 4.41 4.25 0.22
C PRO A 535 5.64 4.77 0.94
N THR A 536 6.81 4.19 0.70
CA THR A 536 8.05 4.59 1.39
C THR A 536 8.88 5.59 0.57
N ASN A 537 8.60 5.77 -0.72
CA ASN A 537 9.24 6.77 -1.57
C ASN A 537 8.24 7.34 -2.58
N ARG A 538 7.43 8.30 -2.12
CA ARG A 538 6.38 8.95 -2.91
C ARG A 538 6.90 9.76 -4.10
N ALA A 539 8.14 10.23 -4.03
CA ALA A 539 8.75 11.01 -5.11
C ALA A 539 9.00 10.14 -6.35
N ASP A 540 9.19 8.83 -6.17
CA ASP A 540 9.29 7.90 -7.28
C ASP A 540 7.90 7.53 -7.85
N PHE A 541 7.53 8.22 -8.92
CA PHE A 541 6.25 8.04 -9.60
C PHE A 541 6.15 6.75 -10.42
N ARG A 542 7.24 6.02 -10.65
CA ARG A 542 7.25 4.89 -11.60
C ARG A 542 6.64 3.63 -10.99
N ASN A 543 6.71 3.54 -9.67
CA ASN A 543 6.53 2.30 -8.92
C ASN A 543 5.12 2.14 -8.33
N VAL A 544 4.64 0.89 -8.33
CA VAL A 544 3.39 0.41 -7.73
C VAL A 544 3.74 -0.64 -6.68
N TYR A 545 3.14 -0.56 -5.50
CA TYR A 545 3.43 -1.43 -4.37
C TYR A 545 2.31 -2.44 -4.13
N LEU A 546 2.68 -3.71 -3.91
CA LEU A 546 1.73 -4.79 -3.65
C LEU A 546 2.11 -5.57 -2.39
N ASN A 547 1.11 -5.83 -1.57
CA ASN A 547 1.12 -6.90 -0.58
C ASN A 547 0.37 -8.12 -1.14
N CYS A 548 0.93 -9.30 -0.94
CA CYS A 548 0.32 -10.58 -1.30
C CYS A 548 0.36 -11.53 -0.10
N ALA A 549 -0.68 -12.36 0.06
CA ALA A 549 -0.58 -13.56 0.88
C ALA A 549 -1.27 -14.74 0.21
N HIS A 550 -0.79 -15.92 0.55
CA HIS A 550 -1.45 -17.17 0.23
C HIS A 550 -2.73 -17.30 1.06
N GLY A 551 -3.86 -17.57 0.40
CA GLY A 551 -5.16 -17.68 1.06
C GLY A 551 -6.03 -16.41 0.95
N SER A 552 -6.76 -16.09 2.02
CA SER A 552 -7.79 -15.04 2.01
C SER A 552 -7.18 -13.63 2.09
N THR A 553 -7.65 -12.70 1.26
CA THR A 553 -7.27 -11.26 1.35
C THR A 553 -7.46 -10.67 2.74
N ALA A 554 -8.45 -11.18 3.49
CA ALA A 554 -8.71 -10.79 4.86
C ALA A 554 -7.49 -10.97 5.78
N ASP A 555 -6.64 -11.99 5.57
CA ASP A 555 -5.48 -12.22 6.44
C ASP A 555 -4.37 -11.18 6.21
N VAL A 556 -4.29 -10.60 5.00
CA VAL A 556 -3.40 -9.45 4.69
C VAL A 556 -3.95 -8.17 5.28
N VAL A 557 -5.26 -7.94 5.13
CA VAL A 557 -5.94 -6.73 5.59
C VAL A 557 -5.97 -6.66 7.12
N ASP A 558 -6.16 -7.80 7.79
CA ASP A 558 -6.20 -7.93 9.26
C ASP A 558 -4.79 -8.01 9.88
N GLY A 559 -3.71 -7.95 9.08
CA GLY A 559 -2.33 -7.90 9.56
C GLY A 559 -1.85 -9.14 10.34
N ARG A 560 -2.57 -10.27 10.25
CA ARG A 560 -2.30 -11.48 11.06
C ARG A 560 -1.06 -12.24 10.61
N THR A 561 -0.68 -12.09 9.34
CA THR A 561 0.49 -12.72 8.75
C THR A 561 1.25 -11.67 7.96
N MET A 562 2.56 -11.61 8.14
CA MET A 562 3.38 -10.66 7.39
C MET A 562 3.33 -11.01 5.89
N PRO A 563 2.83 -10.12 5.02
CA PRO A 563 2.62 -10.44 3.61
C PRO A 563 3.93 -10.44 2.82
N LEU A 564 3.93 -11.12 1.68
CA LEU A 564 4.90 -10.91 0.61
C LEU A 564 4.73 -9.49 0.06
N GLN A 565 5.84 -8.81 -0.20
CA GLN A 565 5.85 -7.41 -0.61
C GLN A 565 6.61 -7.24 -1.92
N TYR A 566 6.01 -6.53 -2.88
CA TYR A 566 6.59 -6.29 -4.20
C TYR A 566 6.50 -4.83 -4.62
N LEU A 567 7.48 -4.42 -5.42
CA LEU A 567 7.42 -3.20 -6.21
C LEU A 567 7.47 -3.56 -7.70
N TYR A 568 6.62 -2.91 -8.49
CA TYR A 568 6.64 -3.01 -9.95
C TYR A 568 6.76 -1.64 -10.57
N ASN A 569 7.72 -1.50 -11.48
CA ASN A 569 7.90 -0.31 -12.26
C ASN A 569 6.97 -0.36 -13.48
N THR A 570 6.02 0.57 -13.53
CA THR A 570 4.98 0.65 -14.59
C THR A 570 5.36 1.53 -15.79
N VAL A 571 6.58 2.06 -15.79
CA VAL A 571 7.16 2.93 -16.83
C VAL A 571 8.23 2.14 -17.58
N GLU A 572 9.42 1.98 -17.00
CA GLU A 572 10.53 1.22 -17.60
C GLU A 572 10.36 -0.29 -17.51
N GLY A 573 9.43 -0.78 -16.67
CA GLY A 573 9.13 -2.20 -16.54
C GLY A 573 9.98 -2.91 -15.49
N GLY A 574 9.63 -4.16 -15.20
CA GLY A 574 10.29 -4.97 -14.18
C GLY A 574 9.61 -4.87 -12.81
N GLY A 575 10.00 -5.79 -11.93
CA GLY A 575 9.54 -5.82 -10.55
C GLY A 575 10.61 -6.42 -9.65
N ARG A 576 10.45 -6.26 -8.35
CA ARG A 576 11.35 -6.80 -7.35
C ARG A 576 10.62 -7.19 -6.07
N THR A 577 11.17 -8.20 -5.40
CA THR A 577 10.69 -8.68 -4.11
C THR A 577 11.33 -7.85 -3.01
N ILE A 578 10.50 -7.18 -2.21
CA ILE A 578 10.92 -6.34 -1.08
C ILE A 578 11.00 -7.18 0.19
N SER A 579 10.03 -8.05 0.41
CA SER A 579 9.97 -8.93 1.59
C SER A 579 9.22 -10.21 1.26
N LEU A 580 9.66 -11.34 1.84
CA LEU A 580 8.90 -12.58 1.84
C LEU A 580 7.85 -12.63 2.96
N GLY A 581 7.90 -11.68 3.88
CA GLY A 581 7.05 -11.69 5.06
C GLY A 581 7.21 -12.99 5.84
N ALA A 582 6.09 -13.70 6.04
CA ALA A 582 6.06 -15.00 6.71
C ALA A 582 6.22 -16.21 5.76
N ALA A 583 6.34 -15.99 4.45
CA ALA A 583 6.53 -17.07 3.49
C ALA A 583 7.98 -17.58 3.52
N GLU A 584 8.15 -18.89 3.32
CA GLU A 584 9.47 -19.53 3.22
C GLU A 584 10.12 -19.29 1.84
N GLU A 585 9.30 -19.24 0.79
CA GLU A 585 9.73 -19.08 -0.60
C GLU A 585 9.01 -17.92 -1.29
N ASP A 586 9.65 -17.37 -2.32
CA ASP A 586 9.07 -16.34 -3.19
C ASP A 586 8.05 -16.97 -4.17
N LEU A 587 7.18 -16.14 -4.73
CA LEU A 587 6.19 -16.54 -5.73
C LEU A 587 6.85 -17.05 -7.03
N THR A 588 6.12 -17.85 -7.80
CA THR A 588 6.61 -18.33 -9.09
C THR A 588 6.73 -17.18 -10.10
N ARG A 589 7.57 -17.36 -11.13
CA ARG A 589 7.72 -16.38 -12.22
C ARG A 589 6.37 -16.03 -12.86
N GLU A 590 5.57 -17.03 -13.19
CA GLU A 590 4.24 -16.83 -13.78
C GLU A 590 3.35 -15.96 -12.90
N THR A 591 3.31 -16.23 -11.60
CA THR A 591 2.55 -15.44 -10.64
C THR A 591 3.04 -13.98 -10.61
N ARG A 592 4.36 -13.77 -10.58
CA ARG A 592 4.95 -12.42 -10.60
C ARG A 592 4.64 -11.67 -11.90
N ASP A 593 4.54 -12.37 -13.03
CA ASP A 593 4.12 -11.76 -14.30
C ASP A 593 2.65 -11.29 -14.24
N HIS A 594 1.76 -12.04 -13.56
CA HIS A 594 0.39 -11.59 -13.29
C HIS A 594 0.35 -10.36 -12.38
N LEU A 595 1.20 -10.29 -11.34
CA LEU A 595 1.30 -9.11 -10.48
C LEU A 595 1.79 -7.87 -11.25
N GLY A 596 2.72 -8.04 -12.19
CA GLY A 596 3.16 -6.95 -13.08
C GLY A 596 2.02 -6.43 -13.96
N ARG A 597 1.17 -7.32 -14.49
CA ARG A 597 -0.04 -6.92 -15.23
C ARG A 597 -1.05 -6.20 -14.34
N LEU A 598 -1.23 -6.67 -13.11
CA LEU A 598 -2.08 -6.01 -12.11
C LEU A 598 -1.58 -4.60 -11.81
N ALA A 599 -0.27 -4.41 -11.63
CA ALA A 599 0.33 -3.11 -11.38
C ALA A 599 0.04 -2.11 -12.53
N LEU A 600 0.19 -2.56 -13.78
CA LEU A 600 -0.14 -1.75 -14.95
C LEU A 600 -1.64 -1.44 -15.03
N ALA A 601 -2.49 -2.45 -14.80
CA ALA A 601 -3.95 -2.28 -14.76
C ALA A 601 -4.37 -1.27 -13.67
N GLY A 602 -3.75 -1.34 -12.49
CA GLY A 602 -3.95 -0.38 -11.42
C GLY A 602 -3.65 1.05 -11.85
N ARG A 603 -2.58 1.26 -12.63
CA ARG A 603 -2.22 2.59 -13.14
C ARG A 603 -3.19 3.11 -14.20
N LEU A 604 -3.72 2.24 -15.05
CA LEU A 604 -4.79 2.60 -15.99
C LEU A 604 -6.08 3.00 -15.24
N LEU A 605 -6.45 2.24 -14.22
CA LEU A 605 -7.61 2.54 -13.37
C LEU A 605 -7.40 3.82 -12.57
N GLN A 606 -6.20 4.08 -12.06
CA GLN A 606 -5.86 5.35 -11.40
C GLN A 606 -6.19 6.54 -12.30
N SER A 607 -5.88 6.45 -13.59
CA SER A 607 -6.20 7.51 -14.54
C SER A 607 -7.71 7.77 -14.65
N HIS A 608 -8.53 6.72 -14.60
CA HIS A 608 -9.99 6.88 -14.62
C HIS A 608 -10.54 7.43 -13.30
N PHE A 609 -10.10 6.89 -12.16
CA PHE A 609 -10.64 7.20 -10.83
C PHE A 609 -10.05 8.47 -10.20
N ALA A 610 -9.05 9.09 -10.84
CA ALA A 610 -8.51 10.37 -10.38
C ALA A 610 -9.58 11.47 -10.36
N THR A 611 -9.59 12.27 -9.30
CA THR A 611 -10.53 13.39 -9.11
C THR A 611 -10.20 14.60 -9.99
N ASP A 612 -8.97 14.68 -10.48
CA ASP A 612 -8.48 15.77 -11.34
C ASP A 612 -7.69 15.21 -12.54
N TYR A 613 -7.26 16.13 -13.41
CA TYR A 613 -6.48 15.82 -14.61
C TYR A 613 -4.97 15.79 -14.37
N THR A 614 -4.50 15.90 -13.12
CA THR A 614 -3.10 15.60 -12.78
C THR A 614 -2.87 14.09 -12.73
N PHE A 615 -3.94 13.32 -12.49
CA PHE A 615 -3.92 11.87 -12.31
C PHE A 615 -2.95 11.40 -11.21
N ALA A 616 -2.49 12.30 -10.34
CA ALA A 616 -1.47 12.00 -9.34
C ALA A 616 -2.02 11.21 -8.15
N GLY A 617 -3.32 11.34 -7.86
CA GLY A 617 -4.00 10.65 -6.75
C GLY A 617 -3.92 9.13 -6.90
N PRO A 618 -3.21 8.41 -6.02
CA PRO A 618 -3.08 6.95 -6.10
C PRO A 618 -4.38 6.24 -5.71
N LEU A 619 -4.49 4.97 -6.10
CA LEU A 619 -5.55 4.06 -5.68
C LEU A 619 -5.02 3.02 -4.70
N ASP A 620 -5.91 2.57 -3.82
CA ASP A 620 -5.80 1.38 -2.98
C ASP A 620 -6.82 0.36 -3.51
N ILE A 621 -6.32 -0.82 -3.90
CA ILE A 621 -7.04 -1.85 -4.64
C ILE A 621 -6.89 -3.20 -3.91
N GLU A 622 -8.01 -3.80 -3.52
CA GLU A 622 -8.07 -5.18 -3.03
C GLU A 622 -8.31 -6.12 -4.22
N TRP A 623 -7.50 -7.18 -4.33
CA TRP A 623 -7.52 -8.06 -5.50
C TRP A 623 -7.30 -9.54 -5.15
N LEU A 624 -7.74 -10.41 -6.06
CA LEU A 624 -7.49 -11.86 -6.05
C LEU A 624 -6.94 -12.32 -7.40
N LEU A 625 -6.07 -13.32 -7.38
CA LEU A 625 -5.63 -14.05 -8.58
C LEU A 625 -6.48 -15.31 -8.73
N GLY A 626 -7.45 -15.27 -9.64
CA GLY A 626 -8.31 -16.40 -9.96
C GLY A 626 -7.59 -17.49 -10.77
N PRO A 627 -8.23 -18.67 -10.92
CA PRO A 627 -7.73 -19.73 -11.79
C PRO A 627 -7.48 -19.24 -13.22
N GLY A 628 -6.41 -19.72 -13.86
CA GLY A 628 -6.04 -19.29 -15.21
C GLY A 628 -5.50 -17.86 -15.31
N GLY A 629 -5.23 -17.20 -14.18
CA GLY A 629 -4.54 -15.92 -14.13
C GLY A 629 -5.43 -14.68 -14.26
N ALA A 630 -6.75 -14.83 -14.11
CA ALA A 630 -7.69 -13.72 -14.09
C ALA A 630 -7.51 -12.89 -12.80
N LEU A 631 -7.42 -11.57 -12.93
CA LEU A 631 -7.28 -10.67 -11.78
C LEU A 631 -8.65 -10.12 -11.39
N HIS A 632 -9.15 -10.53 -10.23
CA HIS A 632 -10.42 -10.02 -9.71
C HIS A 632 -10.16 -8.84 -8.79
N ILE A 633 -10.68 -7.66 -9.13
CA ILE A 633 -10.67 -6.50 -8.24
C ILE A 633 -11.92 -6.56 -7.36
N LEU A 634 -11.72 -6.72 -6.06
CA LEU A 634 -12.79 -6.84 -5.06
C LEU A 634 -13.23 -5.50 -4.49
N GLN A 635 -12.33 -4.52 -4.51
CA GLN A 635 -12.57 -3.17 -4.04
C GLN A 635 -11.52 -2.25 -4.65
N LEU A 636 -11.89 -1.00 -4.90
CA LEU A 636 -10.92 0.06 -5.16
C LEU A 636 -11.39 1.37 -4.54
N ARG A 637 -10.45 2.21 -4.13
CA ARG A 637 -10.70 3.53 -3.55
C ARG A 637 -9.51 4.45 -3.74
N PRO A 638 -9.70 5.78 -3.68
CA PRO A 638 -8.59 6.71 -3.55
C PRO A 638 -7.74 6.35 -2.32
N TYR A 639 -6.43 6.31 -2.50
CA TYR A 639 -5.49 6.12 -1.42
C TYR A 639 -5.11 7.48 -0.85
N SER A 640 -5.62 7.76 0.35
CA SER A 640 -5.29 8.96 1.11
C SER A 640 -4.32 8.59 2.22
N THR A 641 -3.20 9.32 2.27
CA THR A 641 -2.22 9.36 3.36
C THR A 641 -1.95 10.81 3.68
#